data_AF-A0A8C8SQR6-F1
#
_entry.id   AF-A0A8C8SQR6-F1
#
_cell.length_a   1.000
_cell.length_b   1.000
_cell.length_c   1.000
_cell.angle_alpha   90.00
_cell.angle_beta   90.00
_cell.angle_gamma   90.00
#
_symmetry.space_group_name_H-M   'P 1'
#
loop_
_entity.id
_entity.type
_entity.pdbx_description
1 polymer ?
#
loop_
_entity_poly.entity_id
_entity_poly.type
_entity_poly.pdbx_seq_one_letter_code
_entity_poly.pdbx_strand_id
1 'polypeptide(L)'
;MAAGPLSTQGCWAGWAVHQRPPPLLWFLVLFWPRWVQPATFKVGVLGPWNCDPIFAQALPEVAAQLAVGRINKDPSVNRGYWFDYVVLNEACQPAQALVTLVNAERSASGFVGPVNPGACGAAGLLGQAWNKPIFSWACPGEVDEAARWSTFARPLPQPSAVLYAVLRFFRWAHVAIVSSRQELWVEVGQGLARSLRDLGLPVSVITVMEVGADGARNALRRVQRADNVRVVVMCMHSVLLGGEEQRLLLEKAEDMRMTDGTFVFIPYDALSYSLPYRRTPYPMLGNNTKLRLAYDAVLTVTIDAPERSFQEAFRDAQETHELPAHLDPTQVHPLFGTIYNSIYFLAKAVESARQADRWVMGSSIAEHARDFQLEGFCQPVAADQDGEAVLRYIILDTDGKGNRLWPTYSVATGFEGLRRIGHAIHWPHSASPGTDASCWFDPDVVCSGGVDPSSILLLFILVSCLILGGATFAYYVRRRILHAQLMKGPNKIVLTMDDLTFINTQSSKKVRGRMDDSRTSLAGKSVSDMKSLKSLAAAPDNTNVAVAEGDWVWLKKFPGEKHAEIKPATKTTFCKLRDLRHENVNLFLGFFYDCGVFAIVSEHCSRGSLEDLIRNEDMKLDWMFKSSLLIDLIKGMKYLHHREVVHGRLKSRNCVVDGRFVLKVTDHCYNELLEAQKILRDTPKPEERFWTAPELLRDPALERKGTFRGDVYSISIIMQEVICRSAPYCMLDMPADGGIGTRADGDAGIGGKRGYQSQSP
;
A
#
# COMPACT_ATOMS: atom_id res chain seq x y z
N MET A 1 -16.94 -50.58 57.91
CA MET A 1 -16.67 -51.98 58.28
C MET A 1 -16.49 -52.74 56.98
N ALA A 2 -15.33 -52.68 56.33
CA ALA A 2 -14.07 -53.35 56.67
C ALA A 2 -14.21 -54.88 56.70
N ALA A 3 -13.85 -55.53 55.59
CA ALA A 3 -12.91 -56.65 55.57
C ALA A 3 -12.65 -57.06 54.10
N GLY A 4 -11.38 -56.95 53.71
CA GLY A 4 -10.83 -57.47 52.47
C GLY A 4 -10.54 -58.99 52.52
N PRO A 5 -9.77 -59.49 51.55
CA PRO A 5 -9.80 -60.88 51.09
C PRO A 5 -8.87 -61.79 51.90
N LEU A 6 -9.29 -63.05 52.10
CA LEU A 6 -8.45 -64.09 52.71
C LEU A 6 -7.66 -64.83 51.63
N SER A 7 -6.36 -64.60 51.70
CA SER A 7 -5.27 -65.46 51.25
C SER A 7 -5.39 -66.89 51.79
N THR A 8 -5.12 -67.89 50.96
CA THR A 8 -4.71 -69.22 51.42
C THR A 8 -3.41 -69.63 50.74
N GLN A 9 -2.30 -69.26 51.38
CA GLN A 9 -1.04 -70.00 51.28
C GLN A 9 -1.03 -71.08 52.37
N GLY A 10 -0.61 -72.30 51.99
CA GLY A 10 0.13 -73.20 52.87
C GLY A 10 -0.66 -74.26 53.64
N CYS A 11 -0.68 -75.48 53.10
CA CYS A 11 -0.34 -76.70 53.85
C CYS A 11 0.06 -77.79 52.85
N TRP A 12 0.64 -78.88 53.34
CA TRP A 12 1.30 -79.97 52.61
C TRP A 12 2.81 -79.78 52.34
N ALA A 13 3.55 -79.66 53.44
CA ALA A 13 4.83 -80.36 53.55
C ALA A 13 4.55 -81.81 53.99
N GLY A 14 5.11 -82.78 53.27
CA GLY A 14 5.19 -84.16 53.72
C GLY A 14 5.25 -85.16 52.58
N TRP A 15 6.26 -86.02 52.65
CA TRP A 15 6.45 -87.27 51.90
C TRP A 15 7.19 -87.16 50.56
N ALA A 16 8.50 -86.92 50.69
CA ALA A 16 9.47 -87.44 49.74
C ALA A 16 9.63 -88.95 49.97
N VAL A 17 9.14 -89.78 49.04
CA VAL A 17 9.64 -91.15 48.82
C VAL A 17 9.66 -91.42 47.32
N HIS A 18 10.83 -91.87 46.86
CA HIS A 18 11.17 -92.43 45.57
C HIS A 18 10.04 -92.74 44.58
N GLN A 19 10.08 -92.08 43.42
CA GLN A 19 10.17 -92.72 42.10
C GLN A 19 10.43 -91.65 41.03
N ARG A 20 11.56 -91.76 40.32
CA ARG A 20 11.86 -90.94 39.13
C ARG A 20 10.88 -91.36 38.02
N PRO A 21 10.11 -90.45 37.40
CA PRO A 21 9.38 -90.80 36.18
C PRO A 21 10.38 -90.91 35.01
N PRO A 22 10.10 -91.74 33.99
CA PRO A 22 11.00 -91.92 32.86
C PRO A 22 11.12 -90.65 32.01
N PRO A 23 12.27 -90.38 31.37
CA PRO A 23 12.54 -89.14 30.63
C PRO A 23 11.73 -88.97 29.32
N LEU A 24 10.81 -89.89 29.01
CA LEU A 24 10.02 -89.90 27.78
C LEU A 24 8.72 -89.08 27.85
N LEU A 25 8.23 -88.74 29.05
CA LEU A 25 7.02 -87.93 29.23
C LEU A 25 7.27 -86.41 29.15
N TRP A 26 8.52 -85.95 29.32
CA TRP A 26 8.90 -84.54 29.11
C TRP A 26 9.04 -84.17 27.64
N PHE A 27 9.38 -85.14 26.78
CA PHE A 27 9.47 -84.90 25.33
C PHE A 27 8.10 -84.76 24.67
N LEU A 28 7.04 -85.41 25.17
CA LEU A 28 5.70 -85.31 24.57
C LEU A 28 4.96 -84.00 24.88
N VAL A 29 5.37 -83.25 25.91
CA VAL A 29 4.78 -81.92 26.23
C VAL A 29 5.45 -80.80 25.42
N LEU A 30 6.66 -81.00 24.90
CA LEU A 30 7.37 -80.04 24.05
C LEU A 30 6.97 -80.11 22.56
N PHE A 31 6.30 -81.19 22.14
CA PHE A 31 5.86 -81.40 20.75
C PHE A 31 4.35 -81.30 20.53
N TRP A 32 3.58 -80.91 21.55
CA TRP A 32 2.22 -80.40 21.27
C TRP A 32 2.39 -79.03 20.63
N PRO A 33 1.94 -78.79 19.38
CA PRO A 33 1.84 -77.43 18.89
C PRO A 33 0.99 -76.69 19.90
N ARG A 34 1.57 -75.69 20.58
CA ARG A 34 0.78 -74.74 21.35
C ARG A 34 -0.20 -74.16 20.34
N TRP A 35 -1.46 -74.54 20.45
CA TRP A 35 -2.57 -73.85 19.81
C TRP A 35 -2.62 -72.48 20.48
N VAL A 36 -1.73 -71.59 20.05
CA VAL A 36 -1.77 -70.18 20.44
C VAL A 36 -3.04 -69.66 19.79
N GLN A 37 -4.09 -69.51 20.60
CA GLN A 37 -5.28 -68.79 20.16
C GLN A 37 -4.80 -67.38 19.77
N PRO A 38 -4.99 -66.94 18.51
CA PRO A 38 -4.57 -65.62 18.09
C PRO A 38 -5.25 -64.57 18.97
N ALA A 39 -4.48 -63.58 19.43
CA ALA A 39 -5.06 -62.49 20.22
C ALA A 39 -6.13 -61.76 19.39
N THR A 40 -7.27 -61.42 20.00
CA THR A 40 -8.35 -60.75 19.28
C THR A 40 -8.11 -59.25 19.21
N PHE A 41 -8.08 -58.68 18.00
CA PHE A 41 -8.07 -57.24 17.77
C PHE A 41 -9.47 -56.77 17.40
N LYS A 42 -10.15 -56.09 18.34
CA LYS A 42 -11.53 -55.61 18.13
C LYS A 42 -11.53 -54.19 17.55
N VAL A 43 -12.18 -53.99 16.41
CA VAL A 43 -12.31 -52.69 15.74
C VAL A 43 -13.66 -52.05 16.11
N GLY A 44 -13.62 -50.86 16.71
CA GLY A 44 -14.82 -50.08 17.02
C GLY A 44 -15.17 -49.16 15.85
N VAL A 45 -16.36 -49.32 15.27
CA VAL A 45 -16.84 -48.51 14.14
C VAL A 45 -17.80 -47.44 14.67
N LEU A 46 -17.30 -46.21 14.82
CA LEU A 46 -18.06 -45.07 15.32
C LEU A 46 -18.71 -44.28 14.18
N GLY A 47 -19.96 -43.89 14.38
CA GLY A 47 -20.65 -42.93 13.51
C GLY A 47 -22.12 -42.73 13.91
N PRO A 48 -22.82 -41.75 13.31
CA PRO A 48 -24.16 -41.32 13.71
C PRO A 48 -25.29 -42.26 13.25
N TRP A 49 -25.11 -43.56 13.44
CA TRP A 49 -25.93 -44.63 12.84
C TRP A 49 -27.41 -44.60 13.24
N ASN A 50 -27.75 -44.08 14.42
CA ASN A 50 -29.13 -44.02 14.92
C ASN A 50 -29.81 -42.67 14.69
N CYS A 51 -29.04 -41.58 14.65
CA CYS A 51 -29.60 -40.22 14.59
C CYS A 51 -29.59 -39.63 13.18
N ASP A 52 -28.79 -40.19 12.26
CA ASP A 52 -28.77 -39.79 10.86
C ASP A 52 -29.21 -40.97 9.96
N PRO A 53 -30.42 -40.90 9.35
CA PRO A 53 -30.96 -42.00 8.57
C PRO A 53 -30.21 -42.24 7.26
N ILE A 54 -29.49 -41.25 6.72
CA ILE A 54 -28.73 -41.41 5.46
C ILE A 54 -27.41 -42.11 5.76
N PHE A 55 -26.72 -41.77 6.85
CA PHE A 55 -25.57 -42.55 7.32
C PHE A 55 -25.96 -44.00 7.68
N ALA A 56 -27.15 -44.21 8.27
CA ALA A 56 -27.65 -45.55 8.60
C ALA A 56 -27.81 -46.47 7.36
N GLN A 57 -28.13 -45.90 6.19
CA GLN A 57 -28.24 -46.63 4.92
C GLN A 57 -26.89 -47.20 4.44
N ALA A 58 -25.77 -46.81 5.04
CA ALA A 58 -24.46 -47.40 4.78
C ALA A 58 -24.31 -48.81 5.40
N LEU A 59 -25.28 -49.27 6.21
CA LEU A 59 -25.31 -50.59 6.85
C LEU A 59 -23.97 -50.92 7.54
N PRO A 60 -23.55 -50.13 8.56
CA PRO A 60 -22.21 -50.23 9.17
C PRO A 60 -21.89 -51.62 9.72
N GLU A 61 -22.90 -52.30 10.28
CA GLU A 61 -22.78 -53.68 10.79
C GLU A 61 -22.42 -54.66 9.67
N VAL A 62 -23.12 -54.58 8.54
CA VAL A 62 -22.91 -55.46 7.37
C VAL A 62 -21.56 -55.16 6.72
N ALA A 63 -21.19 -53.87 6.62
CA ALA A 63 -19.88 -53.46 6.10
C ALA A 63 -18.73 -53.99 6.96
N ALA A 64 -18.86 -53.86 8.29
CA ALA A 64 -17.85 -54.33 9.23
C ALA A 64 -17.74 -55.85 9.26
N GLN A 65 -18.87 -56.56 9.21
CA GLN A 65 -18.91 -58.01 9.11
C GLN A 65 -18.19 -58.51 7.85
N LEU A 66 -18.47 -57.91 6.70
CA LEU A 66 -17.82 -58.27 5.45
C LEU A 66 -16.31 -57.99 5.49
N ALA A 67 -15.91 -56.83 6.00
CA ALA A 67 -14.50 -56.45 6.12
C ALA A 67 -13.73 -57.44 7.00
N VAL A 68 -14.18 -57.66 8.24
CA VAL A 68 -13.54 -58.58 9.17
C VAL A 68 -13.57 -60.02 8.65
N GLY A 69 -14.67 -60.44 8.02
CA GLY A 69 -14.80 -61.75 7.40
C GLY A 69 -13.75 -62.00 6.31
N ARG A 70 -13.47 -60.99 5.47
CA ARG A 70 -12.42 -61.07 4.44
C ARG A 70 -11.02 -60.94 5.01
N ILE A 71 -10.79 -60.05 5.97
CA ILE A 71 -9.50 -59.88 6.66
C ILE A 71 -9.06 -61.20 7.31
N ASN A 72 -9.96 -61.86 8.02
CA ASN A 72 -9.66 -63.13 8.69
C ASN A 72 -9.45 -64.30 7.70
N LYS A 73 -9.89 -64.18 6.45
CA LYS A 73 -9.58 -65.16 5.39
C LYS A 73 -8.28 -64.83 4.65
N ASP A 74 -7.80 -63.59 4.72
CA ASP A 74 -6.61 -63.14 4.01
C ASP A 74 -5.32 -63.55 4.76
N PRO A 75 -4.51 -64.46 4.19
CA PRO A 75 -3.27 -64.91 4.83
C PRO A 75 -2.17 -63.83 4.86
N SER A 76 -2.35 -62.70 4.17
CA SER A 76 -1.45 -61.55 4.20
C SER A 76 -1.70 -60.61 5.38
N VAL A 77 -2.84 -60.74 6.08
CA VAL A 77 -3.23 -59.87 7.21
C VAL A 77 -3.48 -60.67 8.49
N ASN A 78 -4.09 -61.86 8.42
CA ASN A 78 -4.48 -62.64 9.59
C ASN A 78 -3.36 -63.54 10.16
N ARG A 79 -2.11 -63.07 10.22
CA ARG A 79 -0.98 -63.88 10.75
C ARG A 79 -0.76 -63.73 12.24
N GLY A 80 -1.14 -62.58 12.82
CA GLY A 80 -0.90 -62.28 14.24
C GLY A 80 -2.15 -62.18 15.10
N TYR A 81 -3.24 -61.62 14.57
CA TYR A 81 -4.44 -61.28 15.33
C TYR A 81 -5.69 -61.75 14.63
N TRP A 82 -6.63 -62.26 15.42
CA TRP A 82 -7.99 -62.50 14.95
C TRP A 82 -8.77 -61.18 15.02
N PHE A 83 -9.29 -60.70 13.89
CA PHE A 83 -10.04 -59.45 13.89
C PHE A 83 -11.50 -59.71 14.29
N ASP A 84 -12.03 -58.82 15.12
CA ASP A 84 -13.44 -58.75 15.50
C ASP A 84 -13.89 -57.29 15.39
N TYR A 85 -15.19 -57.02 15.42
CA TYR A 85 -15.71 -55.65 15.34
C TYR A 85 -16.82 -55.38 16.34
N VAL A 86 -17.07 -54.08 16.56
CA VAL A 86 -18.23 -53.60 17.29
C VAL A 86 -18.68 -52.29 16.68
N VAL A 87 -19.96 -52.19 16.32
CA VAL A 87 -20.54 -50.92 15.84
C VAL A 87 -20.98 -50.10 17.04
N LEU A 88 -20.51 -48.85 17.09
CA LEU A 88 -20.74 -47.92 18.18
C LEU A 88 -21.49 -46.70 17.66
N ASN A 89 -22.62 -46.38 18.29
CA ASN A 89 -23.46 -45.27 17.86
C ASN A 89 -22.97 -43.94 18.44
N GLU A 90 -22.41 -43.11 17.59
CA GLU A 90 -22.05 -41.71 17.87
C GLU A 90 -23.29 -40.82 17.88
N ALA A 91 -23.32 -39.81 18.76
CA ALA A 91 -24.39 -38.83 18.75
C ALA A 91 -24.15 -37.76 17.66
N CYS A 92 -25.22 -37.26 17.05
CA CYS A 92 -25.13 -36.20 16.04
C CYS A 92 -24.72 -34.84 16.65
N GLN A 93 -24.88 -34.66 17.96
CA GLN A 93 -24.45 -33.47 18.70
C GLN A 93 -23.00 -33.63 19.18
N PRO A 94 -22.08 -32.69 18.89
CA PRO A 94 -20.66 -32.80 19.23
C PRO A 94 -20.38 -33.09 20.71
N ALA A 95 -21.09 -32.40 21.62
CA ALA A 95 -20.89 -32.59 23.06
C ALA A 95 -21.25 -34.01 23.52
N GLN A 96 -22.31 -34.60 22.95
CA GLN A 96 -22.70 -35.97 23.26
C GLN A 96 -21.82 -37.00 22.55
N ALA A 97 -21.34 -36.69 21.33
CA ALA A 97 -20.41 -37.53 20.59
C ALA A 97 -19.11 -37.76 21.41
N LEU A 98 -18.62 -36.72 22.09
CA LEU A 98 -17.49 -36.82 23.01
C LEU A 98 -17.76 -37.79 24.17
N VAL A 99 -18.95 -37.73 24.77
CA VAL A 99 -19.33 -38.65 25.86
C VAL A 99 -19.36 -40.09 25.36
N THR A 100 -19.94 -40.34 24.18
CA THR A 100 -19.91 -41.66 23.54
C THR A 100 -18.49 -42.14 23.34
N LEU A 101 -17.61 -41.27 22.83
CA LEU A 101 -16.22 -41.61 22.57
C LEU A 101 -15.48 -42.01 23.85
N VAL A 102 -15.61 -41.23 24.93
CA VAL A 102 -14.99 -41.55 26.23
C VAL A 102 -15.46 -42.92 26.74
N ASN A 103 -16.76 -43.21 26.61
CA ASN A 103 -17.32 -44.49 27.02
C ASN A 103 -16.93 -45.66 26.10
N ALA A 104 -16.48 -45.38 24.88
CA ALA A 104 -16.05 -46.39 23.92
C ALA A 104 -14.69 -47.01 24.25
N GLU A 105 -13.90 -46.41 25.17
CA GLU A 105 -12.55 -46.87 25.53
C GLU A 105 -12.47 -48.38 25.71
N ARG A 106 -13.37 -48.98 26.49
CA ARG A 106 -13.31 -50.42 26.83
C ARG A 106 -13.92 -51.34 25.78
N SER A 107 -14.57 -50.79 24.75
CA SER A 107 -15.36 -51.55 23.79
C SER A 107 -14.51 -52.12 22.64
N ALA A 108 -13.38 -51.50 22.32
CA ALA A 108 -12.53 -51.90 21.19
C ALA A 108 -11.02 -51.67 21.44
N SER A 109 -10.18 -52.31 20.63
CA SER A 109 -8.72 -52.18 20.64
C SER A 109 -8.24 -51.01 19.76
N GLY A 110 -9.00 -50.67 18.73
CA GLY A 110 -8.77 -49.53 17.83
C GLY A 110 -10.08 -49.05 17.24
N PHE A 111 -10.10 -47.82 16.75
CA PHE A 111 -11.33 -47.17 16.30
C PHE A 111 -11.25 -46.70 14.85
N VAL A 112 -12.35 -46.89 14.15
CA VAL A 112 -12.63 -46.34 12.84
C VAL A 112 -13.76 -45.32 13.02
N GLY A 113 -13.49 -44.05 12.73
CA GLY A 113 -14.24 -42.89 13.24
C GLY A 113 -13.44 -42.14 14.32
N PRO A 114 -13.98 -41.09 14.97
CA PRO A 114 -15.36 -40.59 14.89
C PRO A 114 -15.71 -39.99 13.52
N VAL A 115 -17.01 -39.93 13.23
CA VAL A 115 -17.52 -39.24 12.03
C VAL A 115 -17.83 -37.78 12.35
N ASN A 116 -18.16 -37.46 13.61
CA ASN A 116 -18.44 -36.08 14.01
C ASN A 116 -17.16 -35.23 14.06
N PRO A 117 -17.03 -34.19 13.22
CA PRO A 117 -15.86 -33.31 13.24
C PRO A 117 -15.58 -32.67 14.59
N GLY A 118 -16.63 -32.33 15.35
CA GLY A 118 -16.48 -31.73 16.67
C GLY A 118 -15.88 -32.67 17.71
N ALA A 119 -15.89 -33.99 17.47
CA ALA A 119 -15.25 -34.97 18.34
C ALA A 119 -13.79 -35.28 17.95
N CYS A 120 -13.33 -34.85 16.77
CA CYS A 120 -12.03 -35.25 16.22
C CYS A 120 -10.83 -34.80 17.05
N GLY A 121 -10.80 -33.54 17.49
CA GLY A 121 -9.71 -33.04 18.33
C GLY A 121 -9.59 -33.79 19.65
N ALA A 122 -10.72 -34.08 20.28
CA ALA A 122 -10.75 -34.89 21.50
C ALA A 122 -10.39 -36.36 21.23
N ALA A 123 -10.80 -36.91 20.08
CA ALA A 123 -10.42 -38.25 19.67
C ALA A 123 -8.91 -38.39 19.57
N GLY A 124 -8.21 -37.48 18.87
CA GLY A 124 -6.75 -37.52 18.79
C GLY A 124 -6.06 -37.58 20.16
N LEU A 125 -6.48 -36.73 21.11
CA LEU A 125 -5.95 -36.71 22.48
C LEU A 125 -6.28 -37.97 23.28
N LEU A 126 -7.52 -38.46 23.18
CA LEU A 126 -7.95 -39.68 23.85
C LEU A 126 -7.25 -40.92 23.28
N GLY A 127 -7.03 -40.97 21.97
CA GLY A 127 -6.24 -42.01 21.31
C GLY A 127 -4.82 -42.09 21.87
N GLN A 128 -4.17 -40.95 22.08
CA GLN A 128 -2.86 -40.88 22.71
C GLN A 128 -2.91 -41.33 24.18
N ALA A 129 -3.91 -40.87 24.93
CA ALA A 129 -4.08 -41.22 26.34
C ALA A 129 -4.36 -42.72 26.55
N TRP A 130 -5.19 -43.32 25.70
CA TRP A 130 -5.51 -44.76 25.72
C TRP A 130 -4.45 -45.60 25.02
N ASN A 131 -3.55 -44.97 24.27
CA ASN A 131 -2.63 -45.61 23.33
C ASN A 131 -3.35 -46.57 22.35
N LYS A 132 -4.45 -46.08 21.77
CA LYS A 132 -5.28 -46.82 20.80
C LYS A 132 -5.32 -46.08 19.47
N PRO A 133 -5.26 -46.79 18.33
CA PRO A 133 -5.28 -46.16 17.03
C PRO A 133 -6.67 -45.60 16.72
N ILE A 134 -6.72 -44.41 16.14
CA ILE A 134 -7.97 -43.74 15.73
C ILE A 134 -7.86 -43.36 14.27
N PHE A 135 -8.67 -44.01 13.43
CA PHE A 135 -8.62 -43.88 11.98
C PHE A 135 -9.93 -43.26 11.51
N SER A 136 -9.92 -41.96 11.17
CA SER A 136 -11.14 -41.27 10.74
C SER A 136 -11.01 -40.70 9.34
N TRP A 137 -12.01 -40.99 8.51
CA TRP A 137 -12.16 -40.36 7.19
C TRP A 137 -12.87 -39.01 7.23
N ALA A 138 -13.58 -38.70 8.31
CA ALA A 138 -14.48 -37.55 8.37
C ALA A 138 -13.88 -36.33 9.06
N CYS A 139 -12.82 -36.52 9.86
CA CYS A 139 -12.21 -35.44 10.61
C CYS A 139 -11.59 -34.39 9.67
N PRO A 140 -12.08 -33.15 9.62
CA PRO A 140 -11.38 -32.08 8.92
C PRO A 140 -10.08 -31.81 9.69
N GLY A 141 -8.93 -31.86 9.02
CA GLY A 141 -7.65 -31.56 9.66
C GLY A 141 -7.23 -30.11 9.43
N GLU A 142 -6.53 -29.52 10.38
CA GLU A 142 -5.51 -28.53 10.04
C GLU A 142 -4.31 -29.27 9.42
N VAL A 143 -3.58 -28.61 8.50
CA VAL A 143 -2.48 -29.20 7.72
C VAL A 143 -1.36 -29.80 8.61
N ASP A 144 -1.30 -29.42 9.89
CA ASP A 144 -0.29 -29.88 10.88
C ASP A 144 -0.84 -30.82 11.99
N GLU A 145 -2.13 -31.19 11.98
CA GLU A 145 -2.72 -31.97 13.09
C GLU A 145 -2.35 -33.46 13.08
N ALA A 146 -2.08 -34.06 11.91
CA ALA A 146 -1.61 -35.45 11.84
C ALA A 146 -0.23 -35.63 12.52
N ALA A 147 0.63 -34.60 12.47
CA ALA A 147 1.88 -34.56 13.22
C ALA A 147 1.66 -34.39 14.74
N ARG A 148 0.50 -33.87 15.16
CA ARG A 148 0.17 -33.58 16.57
C ARG A 148 -0.33 -34.82 17.32
N TRP A 149 -1.01 -35.76 16.64
CA TRP A 149 -1.55 -36.98 17.26
C TRP A 149 -0.89 -38.26 16.77
N SER A 150 0.09 -38.74 17.54
CA SER A 150 0.88 -39.95 17.25
C SER A 150 0.09 -41.25 17.09
N THR A 151 -1.20 -41.31 17.45
CA THR A 151 -2.06 -42.50 17.33
C THR A 151 -3.16 -42.34 16.27
N PHE A 152 -3.14 -41.26 15.51
CA PHE A 152 -4.18 -40.93 14.53
C PHE A 152 -3.67 -41.20 13.10
N ALA A 153 -4.53 -41.73 12.23
CA ALA A 153 -4.24 -41.88 10.81
C ALA A 153 -5.50 -41.68 9.96
N ARG A 154 -5.33 -41.41 8.66
CA ARG A 154 -6.44 -41.13 7.74
C ARG A 154 -6.54 -42.21 6.67
N PRO A 155 -7.66 -42.93 6.57
CA PRO A 155 -7.88 -43.91 5.51
C PRO A 155 -8.33 -43.29 4.17
N LEU A 156 -8.50 -41.96 4.12
CA LEU A 156 -8.85 -41.19 2.92
C LEU A 156 -8.00 -39.90 2.86
N PRO A 157 -7.67 -39.38 1.65
CA PRO A 157 -7.11 -38.05 1.52
C PRO A 157 -7.99 -36.99 2.17
N GLN A 158 -7.37 -35.90 2.61
CA GLN A 158 -8.11 -34.79 3.20
C GLN A 158 -9.06 -34.14 2.16
N PRO A 159 -10.37 -34.01 2.45
CA PRO A 159 -11.33 -33.44 1.50
C PRO A 159 -10.99 -32.01 1.05
N SER A 160 -10.40 -31.19 1.93
CA SER A 160 -9.93 -29.84 1.57
C SER A 160 -8.76 -29.86 0.59
N ALA A 161 -7.85 -30.84 0.67
CA ALA A 161 -6.74 -30.98 -0.27
C ALA A 161 -7.25 -31.36 -1.67
N VAL A 162 -8.21 -32.28 -1.75
CA VAL A 162 -8.87 -32.65 -3.00
C VAL A 162 -9.61 -31.45 -3.60
N LEU A 163 -10.40 -30.74 -2.79
CA LEU A 163 -11.08 -29.52 -3.23
C LEU A 163 -10.09 -28.45 -3.69
N TYR A 164 -9.01 -28.22 -2.94
CA TYR A 164 -7.98 -27.25 -3.31
C TYR A 164 -7.34 -27.58 -4.67
N ALA A 165 -7.07 -28.85 -4.96
CA ALA A 165 -6.56 -29.27 -6.27
C ALA A 165 -7.51 -28.89 -7.41
N VAL A 166 -8.82 -29.08 -7.22
CA VAL A 166 -9.85 -28.70 -8.20
C VAL A 166 -9.94 -27.18 -8.34
N LEU A 167 -10.03 -26.45 -7.21
CA LEU A 167 -10.13 -24.99 -7.17
C LEU A 167 -8.91 -24.32 -7.81
N ARG A 168 -7.70 -24.85 -7.56
CA ARG A 168 -6.44 -24.38 -8.14
C ARG A 168 -6.39 -24.56 -9.65
N PHE A 169 -6.86 -25.71 -10.15
CA PHE A 169 -6.87 -25.98 -11.58
C PHE A 169 -7.79 -25.02 -12.35
N PHE A 170 -9.00 -24.79 -11.85
CA PHE A 170 -9.95 -23.87 -12.46
C PHE A 170 -9.75 -22.40 -12.06
N ARG A 171 -8.79 -22.12 -11.16
CA ARG A 171 -8.49 -20.80 -10.60
C ARG A 171 -9.73 -20.14 -9.95
N TRP A 172 -10.40 -20.87 -9.08
CA TRP A 172 -11.49 -20.34 -8.26
C TRP A 172 -11.04 -20.16 -6.81
N ALA A 173 -10.68 -18.95 -6.43
CA ALA A 173 -10.16 -18.64 -5.10
C ALA A 173 -11.30 -18.35 -4.10
N HIS A 174 -12.35 -17.66 -4.55
CA HIS A 174 -13.43 -17.21 -3.68
C HIS A 174 -14.54 -18.26 -3.54
N VAL A 175 -14.63 -18.83 -2.35
CA VAL A 175 -15.55 -19.94 -2.02
C VAL A 175 -16.59 -19.49 -1.00
N ALA A 176 -17.84 -19.90 -1.22
CA ALA A 176 -18.89 -19.87 -0.22
C ALA A 176 -19.23 -21.29 0.25
N ILE A 177 -19.58 -21.42 1.53
CA ILE A 177 -19.95 -22.70 2.15
C ILE A 177 -21.37 -22.58 2.67
N VAL A 178 -22.23 -23.50 2.24
CA VAL A 178 -23.61 -23.63 2.70
C VAL A 178 -23.75 -24.98 3.40
N SER A 179 -24.11 -24.96 4.68
CA SER A 179 -24.29 -26.17 5.49
C SER A 179 -25.76 -26.46 5.77
N SER A 180 -26.12 -27.74 5.89
CA SER A 180 -27.42 -28.10 6.45
C SER A 180 -27.53 -27.69 7.92
N ARG A 181 -28.74 -27.69 8.46
CA ARG A 181 -29.04 -27.31 9.86
C ARG A 181 -28.51 -28.28 10.92
N GLN A 182 -28.12 -29.50 10.53
CA GLN A 182 -27.65 -30.48 11.50
C GLN A 182 -26.27 -30.06 12.02
N GLU A 183 -26.06 -30.11 13.34
CA GLU A 183 -24.80 -29.66 13.96
C GLU A 183 -23.57 -30.35 13.35
N LEU A 184 -23.68 -31.65 13.02
CA LEU A 184 -22.65 -32.39 12.28
C LEU A 184 -22.16 -31.64 11.03
N TRP A 185 -23.08 -31.22 10.17
CA TRP A 185 -22.78 -30.54 8.90
C TRP A 185 -22.33 -29.09 9.11
N VAL A 186 -22.80 -28.44 10.17
CA VAL A 186 -22.31 -27.10 10.56
C VAL A 186 -20.84 -27.17 10.94
N GLU A 187 -20.42 -28.18 11.72
CA GLU A 187 -19.02 -28.40 12.06
C GLU A 187 -18.17 -28.76 10.84
N VAL A 188 -18.68 -29.58 9.91
CA VAL A 188 -18.02 -29.85 8.62
C VAL A 188 -17.77 -28.53 7.86
N GLY A 189 -18.78 -27.67 7.74
CA GLY A 189 -18.67 -26.41 7.03
C GLY A 189 -17.67 -25.44 7.66
N GLN A 190 -17.64 -25.36 8.99
CA GLN A 190 -16.66 -24.55 9.71
C GLN A 190 -15.24 -25.11 9.59
N GLY A 191 -15.07 -26.42 9.73
CA GLY A 191 -13.78 -27.10 9.58
C GLY A 191 -13.20 -26.92 8.18
N LEU A 192 -14.01 -27.16 7.15
CA LEU A 192 -13.62 -26.91 5.76
C LEU A 192 -13.21 -25.45 5.53
N ALA A 193 -13.95 -24.50 6.11
CA ALA A 193 -13.62 -23.09 5.98
C ALA A 193 -12.26 -22.75 6.57
N ARG A 194 -11.89 -23.35 7.70
CA ARG A 194 -10.56 -23.19 8.32
C ARG A 194 -9.49 -23.79 7.41
N SER A 195 -9.65 -25.06 7.01
CA SER A 195 -8.66 -25.73 6.15
C SER A 195 -8.43 -25.02 4.81
N LEU A 196 -9.46 -24.45 4.18
CA LEU A 196 -9.29 -23.69 2.93
C LEU A 196 -8.59 -22.34 3.14
N ARG A 197 -8.82 -21.68 4.28
CA ARG A 197 -8.11 -20.44 4.65
C ARG A 197 -6.64 -20.70 4.95
N ASP A 198 -6.33 -21.82 5.59
CA ASP A 198 -4.95 -22.25 5.85
C ASP A 198 -4.19 -22.51 4.54
N LEU A 199 -4.91 -22.95 3.50
CA LEU A 199 -4.39 -23.10 2.14
C LEU A 199 -4.36 -21.77 1.34
N GLY A 200 -4.64 -20.63 1.97
CA GLY A 200 -4.58 -19.29 1.36
C GLY A 200 -5.84 -18.85 0.62
N LEU A 201 -6.92 -19.63 0.62
CA LEU A 201 -8.15 -19.30 -0.11
C LEU A 201 -9.15 -18.47 0.72
N PRO A 202 -9.69 -17.37 0.18
CA PRO A 202 -10.71 -16.58 0.85
C PRO A 202 -12.07 -17.28 0.86
N VAL A 203 -12.51 -17.70 2.05
CA VAL A 203 -13.88 -18.20 2.27
C VAL A 203 -14.79 -17.04 2.68
N SER A 204 -15.46 -16.45 1.68
CA SER A 204 -16.23 -15.19 1.81
C SER A 204 -17.51 -15.33 2.63
N VAL A 205 -18.19 -16.48 2.54
CA VAL A 205 -19.46 -16.72 3.23
C VAL A 205 -19.49 -18.11 3.81
N ILE A 206 -19.88 -18.21 5.08
CA ILE A 206 -20.30 -19.46 5.71
C ILE A 206 -21.73 -19.24 6.19
N THR A 207 -22.68 -20.02 5.68
CA THR A 207 -24.08 -19.91 6.08
C THR A 207 -24.68 -21.29 6.34
N VAL A 208 -25.60 -21.33 7.31
CA VAL A 208 -26.38 -22.51 7.65
C VAL A 208 -27.80 -22.32 7.11
N MET A 209 -28.40 -23.37 6.57
CA MET A 209 -29.79 -23.34 6.12
C MET A 209 -30.75 -23.28 7.31
N GLU A 210 -31.59 -22.24 7.35
CA GLU A 210 -32.61 -22.05 8.39
C GLU A 210 -33.81 -22.99 8.17
N VAL A 211 -34.62 -23.19 9.22
CA VAL A 211 -35.85 -23.99 9.14
C VAL A 211 -36.95 -23.21 8.43
N GLY A 212 -37.69 -23.88 7.55
CA GLY A 212 -38.86 -23.32 6.86
C GLY A 212 -38.66 -23.11 5.36
N ALA A 213 -39.73 -22.71 4.67
CA ALA A 213 -39.79 -22.65 3.20
C ALA A 213 -38.80 -21.66 2.57
N ASP A 214 -38.34 -20.65 3.31
CA ASP A 214 -37.42 -19.62 2.85
C ASP A 214 -35.97 -19.80 3.34
N GLY A 215 -35.66 -20.83 4.12
CA GLY A 215 -34.31 -21.05 4.67
C GLY A 215 -33.24 -21.17 3.58
N ALA A 216 -33.50 -21.97 2.54
CA ALA A 216 -32.64 -22.09 1.36
C ALA A 216 -32.46 -20.74 0.64
N ARG A 217 -33.55 -19.96 0.50
CA ARG A 217 -33.54 -18.66 -0.17
C ARG A 217 -32.66 -17.65 0.57
N ASN A 218 -32.77 -17.63 1.89
CA ASN A 218 -31.98 -16.72 2.74
C ASN A 218 -30.49 -17.06 2.70
N ALA A 219 -30.14 -18.35 2.75
CA ALA A 219 -28.76 -18.80 2.58
C ALA A 219 -28.19 -18.36 1.23
N LEU A 220 -28.92 -18.60 0.13
CA LEU A 220 -28.51 -18.20 -1.22
C LEU A 220 -28.42 -16.68 -1.40
N ARG A 221 -29.31 -15.90 -0.77
CA ARG A 221 -29.21 -14.42 -0.77
C ARG A 221 -27.93 -13.93 -0.10
N ARG A 222 -27.45 -14.60 0.96
CA ARG A 222 -26.16 -14.25 1.59
C ARG A 222 -25.00 -14.55 0.65
N VAL A 223 -25.05 -15.67 -0.06
CA VAL A 223 -24.06 -16.03 -1.09
C VAL A 223 -24.07 -15.02 -2.24
N GLN A 224 -25.25 -14.66 -2.77
CA GLN A 224 -25.40 -13.73 -3.89
C GLN A 224 -24.93 -12.31 -3.58
N ARG A 225 -25.01 -11.88 -2.31
CA ARG A 225 -24.54 -10.56 -1.86
C ARG A 225 -23.04 -10.50 -1.62
N ALA A 226 -22.36 -11.64 -1.56
CA ALA A 226 -20.94 -11.66 -1.34
C ALA A 226 -20.18 -11.43 -2.65
N ASP A 227 -19.20 -10.54 -2.57
CA ASP A 227 -18.40 -10.20 -3.74
C ASP A 227 -17.51 -11.37 -4.17
N ASN A 228 -17.38 -11.52 -5.48
CA ASN A 228 -16.47 -12.43 -6.16
C ASN A 228 -16.65 -13.94 -5.89
N VAL A 229 -17.68 -14.38 -5.17
CA VAL A 229 -17.94 -15.82 -4.99
C VAL A 229 -18.23 -16.49 -6.34
N ARG A 230 -17.52 -17.59 -6.62
CA ARG A 230 -17.72 -18.42 -7.82
C ARG A 230 -18.19 -19.83 -7.49
N VAL A 231 -17.72 -20.36 -6.37
CA VAL A 231 -17.97 -21.75 -5.97
C VAL A 231 -18.77 -21.77 -4.68
N VAL A 232 -19.82 -22.60 -4.66
CA VAL A 232 -20.66 -22.86 -3.50
C VAL A 232 -20.48 -24.32 -3.09
N VAL A 233 -19.76 -24.56 -2.01
CA VAL A 233 -19.60 -25.91 -1.44
C VAL A 233 -20.79 -26.21 -0.53
N MET A 234 -21.48 -27.31 -0.82
CA MET A 234 -22.68 -27.76 -0.12
C MET A 234 -22.31 -28.83 0.91
N CYS A 235 -22.24 -28.44 2.19
CA CYS A 235 -21.98 -29.34 3.32
C CYS A 235 -23.31 -29.93 3.83
N MET A 236 -23.76 -30.97 3.16
CA MET A 236 -25.03 -31.65 3.38
C MET A 236 -25.06 -32.95 2.59
N HIS A 237 -26.00 -33.83 2.93
CA HIS A 237 -26.24 -35.06 2.17
C HIS A 237 -26.63 -34.77 0.72
N SER A 238 -26.12 -35.61 -0.19
CA SER A 238 -26.30 -35.48 -1.62
C SER A 238 -27.73 -35.81 -2.01
N VAL A 239 -28.32 -34.98 -2.87
CA VAL A 239 -29.64 -35.23 -3.45
C VAL A 239 -29.67 -36.54 -4.26
N LEU A 240 -28.52 -36.98 -4.78
CA LEU A 240 -28.41 -38.25 -5.50
C LEU A 240 -28.63 -39.47 -4.59
N LEU A 241 -28.46 -39.29 -3.28
CA LEU A 241 -28.59 -40.32 -2.25
C LEU A 241 -29.72 -39.99 -1.25
N GLY A 242 -30.67 -39.14 -1.64
CA GLY A 242 -31.85 -38.80 -0.82
C GLY A 242 -31.70 -37.59 0.11
N GLY A 243 -30.67 -36.76 -0.09
CA GLY A 243 -30.47 -35.51 0.64
C GLY A 243 -31.50 -34.42 0.29
N GLU A 244 -32.49 -34.23 1.17
CA GLU A 244 -33.58 -33.27 0.97
C GLU A 244 -33.14 -31.81 1.07
N GLU A 245 -32.22 -31.48 1.98
CA GLU A 245 -31.72 -30.11 2.13
C GLU A 245 -30.96 -29.65 0.88
N GLN A 246 -30.17 -30.53 0.25
CA GLN A 246 -29.48 -30.22 -1.00
C GLN A 246 -30.46 -30.04 -2.16
N ARG A 247 -31.47 -30.91 -2.24
CA ARG A 247 -32.57 -30.77 -3.21
C ARG A 247 -33.24 -29.40 -3.11
N LEU A 248 -33.62 -29.01 -1.90
CA LEU A 248 -34.29 -27.73 -1.63
C LEU A 248 -33.38 -26.54 -1.96
N LEU A 249 -32.10 -26.62 -1.65
CA LEU A 249 -31.12 -25.57 -1.97
C LEU A 249 -30.98 -25.38 -3.48
N LEU A 250 -30.77 -26.47 -4.23
CA LEU A 250 -30.60 -26.43 -5.68
C LEU A 250 -31.87 -25.96 -6.40
N GLU A 251 -33.05 -26.48 -6.02
CA GLU A 251 -34.32 -26.00 -6.56
C GLU A 251 -34.52 -24.50 -6.32
N LYS A 252 -34.08 -23.98 -5.16
CA LYS A 252 -34.18 -22.56 -4.87
C LYS A 252 -33.12 -21.72 -5.61
N ALA A 253 -31.95 -22.29 -5.87
CA ALA A 253 -30.92 -21.67 -6.70
C ALA A 253 -31.41 -21.47 -8.14
N GLU A 254 -32.12 -22.46 -8.70
CA GLU A 254 -32.78 -22.35 -10.00
C GLU A 254 -33.86 -21.25 -10.00
N ASP A 255 -34.72 -21.19 -8.98
CA ASP A 255 -35.70 -20.10 -8.85
C ASP A 255 -35.06 -18.70 -8.78
N MET A 256 -33.82 -18.63 -8.29
CA MET A 256 -33.04 -17.40 -8.14
C MET A 256 -32.09 -17.15 -9.32
N ARG A 257 -32.11 -18.01 -10.35
CA ARG A 257 -31.19 -17.97 -11.50
C ARG A 257 -29.71 -17.95 -11.09
N MET A 258 -29.36 -18.73 -10.07
CA MET A 258 -27.97 -18.90 -9.62
C MET A 258 -27.29 -20.12 -10.26
N THR A 259 -27.98 -20.80 -11.17
CA THR A 259 -27.58 -22.04 -11.87
C THR A 259 -27.28 -21.79 -13.36
N ASP A 260 -27.17 -20.52 -13.76
CA ASP A 260 -27.00 -20.08 -15.14
C ASP A 260 -25.55 -20.15 -15.66
N GLY A 261 -24.61 -20.63 -14.83
CA GLY A 261 -23.16 -20.67 -15.10
C GLY A 261 -22.36 -19.63 -14.30
N THR A 262 -23.02 -18.73 -13.56
CA THR A 262 -22.35 -17.76 -12.68
C THR A 262 -21.74 -18.38 -11.43
N PHE A 263 -22.39 -19.40 -10.88
CA PHE A 263 -21.93 -20.18 -9.72
C PHE A 263 -21.77 -21.65 -10.08
N VAL A 264 -20.81 -22.29 -9.41
CA VAL A 264 -20.62 -23.75 -9.44
C VAL A 264 -20.92 -24.31 -8.07
N PHE A 265 -21.78 -25.33 -8.02
CA PHE A 265 -22.12 -26.02 -6.79
C PHE A 265 -21.31 -27.30 -6.68
N ILE A 266 -20.69 -27.55 -5.52
CA ILE A 266 -19.91 -28.76 -5.27
C ILE A 266 -20.47 -29.48 -4.02
N PRO A 267 -20.96 -30.72 -4.15
CA PRO A 267 -21.40 -31.51 -3.00
C PRO A 267 -20.18 -32.00 -2.21
N TYR A 268 -20.09 -31.64 -0.93
CA TYR A 268 -18.94 -32.01 -0.10
C TYR A 268 -18.94 -33.51 0.25
N ASP A 269 -20.12 -34.08 0.53
CA ASP A 269 -20.27 -35.45 0.99
C ASP A 269 -19.75 -36.49 -0.02
N ALA A 270 -19.93 -36.21 -1.32
CA ALA A 270 -19.46 -37.03 -2.43
C ALA A 270 -17.94 -37.29 -2.42
N LEU A 271 -17.15 -36.46 -1.72
CA LEU A 271 -15.70 -36.65 -1.54
C LEU A 271 -15.35 -37.86 -0.68
N SER A 272 -16.31 -38.38 0.10
CA SER A 272 -16.08 -39.44 1.10
C SER A 272 -16.36 -40.85 0.59
N TYR A 273 -16.88 -41.01 -0.63
CA TYR A 273 -17.26 -42.30 -1.20
C TYR A 273 -17.20 -42.28 -2.74
N SER A 274 -17.39 -43.46 -3.37
CA SER A 274 -17.39 -43.62 -4.82
C SER A 274 -18.83 -43.67 -5.36
N LEU A 275 -19.28 -42.60 -6.02
CA LEU A 275 -20.59 -42.57 -6.68
C LEU A 275 -20.60 -43.41 -7.97
N PRO A 276 -21.62 -44.27 -8.19
CA PRO A 276 -21.77 -44.98 -9.46
C PRO A 276 -22.09 -44.02 -10.61
N TYR A 277 -21.25 -44.00 -11.65
CA TYR A 277 -21.48 -43.18 -12.84
C TYR A 277 -21.57 -44.00 -14.14
N ARG A 278 -21.18 -45.28 -14.12
CA ARG A 278 -21.16 -46.13 -15.30
C ARG A 278 -22.53 -46.75 -15.56
N ARG A 279 -23.21 -46.25 -16.59
CA ARG A 279 -24.54 -46.73 -17.00
C ARG A 279 -25.57 -46.65 -15.85
N THR A 280 -25.33 -45.81 -14.84
CA THR A 280 -26.23 -45.62 -13.70
C THR A 280 -27.08 -44.37 -13.90
N PRO A 281 -28.41 -44.50 -14.09
CA PRO A 281 -29.31 -43.37 -14.03
C PRO A 281 -29.63 -43.01 -12.58
N TYR A 282 -29.81 -41.71 -12.33
CA TYR A 282 -30.28 -41.16 -11.06
C TYR A 282 -31.75 -40.74 -11.20
N PRO A 283 -32.72 -41.52 -10.67
CA PRO A 283 -34.15 -41.26 -10.86
C PRO A 283 -34.58 -39.88 -10.37
N MET A 284 -33.95 -39.35 -9.33
CA MET A 284 -34.28 -38.03 -8.77
C MET A 284 -34.09 -36.91 -9.80
N LEU A 285 -33.07 -37.00 -10.66
CA LEU A 285 -32.86 -36.07 -11.78
C LEU A 285 -33.83 -36.32 -12.94
N GLY A 286 -34.29 -37.56 -13.13
CA GLY A 286 -35.28 -37.89 -14.16
C GLY A 286 -36.70 -37.43 -13.81
N ASN A 287 -37.08 -37.53 -12.54
CA ASN A 287 -38.44 -37.29 -12.06
C ASN A 287 -38.75 -35.80 -11.82
N ASN A 288 -37.73 -34.96 -11.65
CA ASN A 288 -37.89 -33.56 -11.31
C ASN A 288 -37.11 -32.69 -12.31
N THR A 289 -37.83 -32.10 -13.25
CA THR A 289 -37.25 -31.25 -14.31
C THR A 289 -36.53 -30.03 -13.74
N LYS A 290 -37.07 -29.43 -12.68
CA LYS A 290 -36.47 -28.26 -12.03
C LYS A 290 -35.16 -28.62 -11.34
N LEU A 291 -35.13 -29.73 -10.61
CA LEU A 291 -33.89 -30.24 -10.01
C LEU A 291 -32.86 -30.59 -11.08
N ARG A 292 -33.28 -31.19 -12.20
CA ARG A 292 -32.38 -31.51 -13.31
C ARG A 292 -31.70 -30.27 -13.89
N LEU A 293 -32.47 -29.19 -14.10
CA LEU A 293 -31.93 -27.91 -14.56
C LEU A 293 -30.98 -27.32 -13.51
N ALA A 294 -31.36 -27.37 -12.23
CA ALA A 294 -30.52 -26.88 -11.15
C ALA A 294 -29.19 -27.65 -11.02
N TYR A 295 -29.24 -28.97 -11.22
CA TYR A 295 -28.08 -29.85 -11.11
C TYR A 295 -27.08 -29.66 -12.26
N ASP A 296 -27.47 -29.01 -13.36
CA ASP A 296 -26.57 -28.66 -14.46
C ASP A 296 -25.45 -27.68 -14.05
N ALA A 297 -25.63 -26.98 -12.93
CA ALA A 297 -24.59 -26.13 -12.32
C ALA A 297 -23.74 -26.86 -11.25
N VAL A 298 -23.89 -28.18 -11.10
CA VAL A 298 -23.24 -28.98 -10.04
C VAL A 298 -22.08 -29.79 -10.61
N LEU A 299 -20.86 -29.55 -10.10
CA LEU A 299 -19.71 -30.41 -10.35
C LEU A 299 -19.52 -31.37 -9.17
N THR A 300 -19.70 -32.66 -9.42
CA THR A 300 -19.63 -33.70 -8.39
C THR A 300 -18.23 -34.31 -8.37
N VAL A 301 -17.47 -34.05 -7.32
CA VAL A 301 -16.14 -34.65 -7.11
C VAL A 301 -16.29 -35.88 -6.20
N THR A 302 -15.89 -37.05 -6.69
CA THR A 302 -16.08 -38.33 -5.98
C THR A 302 -14.90 -39.27 -6.16
N ILE A 303 -14.77 -40.30 -5.32
CA ILE A 303 -13.71 -41.30 -5.45
C ILE A 303 -13.92 -42.10 -6.75
N ASP A 304 -12.86 -42.31 -7.52
CA ASP A 304 -12.93 -43.05 -8.78
C ASP A 304 -12.87 -44.57 -8.54
N ALA A 305 -13.82 -45.28 -9.16
CA ALA A 305 -13.86 -46.74 -9.20
C ALA A 305 -14.00 -47.20 -10.66
N PRO A 306 -12.89 -47.20 -11.43
CA PRO A 306 -12.92 -47.38 -12.87
C PRO A 306 -12.95 -48.85 -13.31
N GLU A 307 -12.91 -49.81 -12.40
CA GLU A 307 -13.02 -51.23 -12.78
C GLU A 307 -14.43 -51.74 -12.51
N ARG A 308 -14.90 -51.55 -11.27
CA ARG A 308 -16.19 -52.02 -10.80
C ARG A 308 -16.88 -50.91 -10.03
N SER A 309 -18.14 -50.64 -10.35
CA SER A 309 -18.96 -49.72 -9.56
C SER A 309 -19.29 -50.31 -8.20
N PHE A 310 -19.63 -49.45 -7.22
CA PHE A 310 -20.08 -49.89 -5.89
C PHE A 310 -21.22 -50.92 -5.98
N GLN A 311 -22.21 -50.68 -6.85
CA GLN A 311 -23.37 -51.58 -7.01
C GLN A 311 -23.02 -52.92 -7.65
N GLU A 312 -21.98 -52.98 -8.48
CA GLU A 312 -21.47 -54.23 -9.05
C GLU A 312 -20.69 -55.00 -7.99
N ALA A 313 -19.76 -54.34 -7.30
CA ALA A 313 -19.00 -54.96 -6.21
C ALA A 313 -19.89 -55.51 -5.07
N PHE A 314 -20.99 -54.81 -4.77
CA PHE A 314 -21.99 -55.28 -3.80
C PHE A 314 -22.73 -56.54 -4.31
N ARG A 315 -23.10 -56.57 -5.59
CA ARG A 315 -23.73 -57.76 -6.20
C ARG A 315 -22.77 -58.95 -6.24
N ASP A 316 -21.51 -58.73 -6.59
CA ASP A 316 -20.48 -59.78 -6.55
C ASP A 316 -20.36 -60.40 -5.14
N ALA A 317 -20.44 -59.57 -4.10
CA ALA A 317 -20.41 -60.03 -2.70
C ALA A 317 -21.69 -60.79 -2.30
N GLN A 318 -22.84 -60.50 -2.92
CA GLN A 318 -24.07 -61.30 -2.76
C GLN A 318 -23.98 -62.63 -3.51
N GLU A 319 -23.45 -62.64 -4.73
CA GLU A 319 -23.27 -63.85 -5.55
C GLU A 319 -22.30 -64.83 -4.91
N THR A 320 -21.26 -64.33 -4.25
CA THR A 320 -20.32 -65.12 -3.45
C THR A 320 -20.84 -65.52 -2.07
N HIS A 321 -22.11 -65.21 -1.76
CA HIS A 321 -22.80 -65.51 -0.50
C HIS A 321 -22.14 -64.90 0.74
N GLU A 322 -21.34 -63.85 0.58
CA GLU A 322 -20.76 -63.09 1.69
C GLU A 322 -21.73 -62.05 2.24
N LEU A 323 -22.68 -61.59 1.42
CA LEU A 323 -23.74 -60.65 1.79
C LEU A 323 -25.14 -61.26 1.61
N PRO A 324 -26.14 -60.81 2.40
CA PRO A 324 -27.51 -61.26 2.23
C PRO A 324 -28.11 -60.86 0.87
N ALA A 325 -28.70 -61.82 0.16
CA ALA A 325 -29.31 -61.60 -1.16
C ALA A 325 -30.57 -60.72 -1.16
N HIS A 326 -31.18 -60.46 0.00
CA HIS A 326 -32.40 -59.65 0.11
C HIS A 326 -32.14 -58.14 0.12
N LEU A 327 -30.88 -57.72 0.31
CA LEU A 327 -30.51 -56.31 0.32
C LEU A 327 -30.46 -55.76 -1.11
N ASP A 328 -31.10 -54.63 -1.36
CA ASP A 328 -31.05 -53.96 -2.65
C ASP A 328 -29.79 -53.06 -2.73
N PRO A 329 -28.84 -53.34 -3.64
CA PRO A 329 -27.62 -52.54 -3.79
C PRO A 329 -27.88 -51.06 -4.11
N THR A 330 -29.04 -50.73 -4.68
CA THR A 330 -29.40 -49.35 -5.03
C THR A 330 -29.87 -48.52 -3.84
N GLN A 331 -30.26 -49.18 -2.74
CA GLN A 331 -30.71 -48.55 -1.50
C GLN A 331 -29.59 -48.44 -0.45
N VAL A 332 -28.44 -49.10 -0.70
CA VAL A 332 -27.29 -49.04 0.20
C VAL A 332 -26.43 -47.82 -0.14
N HIS A 333 -26.13 -47.02 0.88
CA HIS A 333 -25.31 -45.84 0.72
C HIS A 333 -23.85 -46.23 0.40
N PRO A 334 -23.18 -45.65 -0.62
CA PRO A 334 -21.81 -46.00 -1.03
C PRO A 334 -20.73 -45.85 0.06
N LEU A 335 -21.03 -45.09 1.12
CA LEU A 335 -20.19 -45.02 2.34
C LEU A 335 -19.94 -46.41 2.95
N PHE A 336 -20.78 -47.42 2.68
CA PHE A 336 -20.50 -48.82 2.97
C PHE A 336 -19.07 -49.23 2.56
N GLY A 337 -18.66 -48.85 1.33
CA GLY A 337 -17.32 -49.16 0.82
C GLY A 337 -16.22 -48.42 1.58
N THR A 338 -16.48 -47.19 2.01
CA THR A 338 -15.54 -46.39 2.82
C THR A 338 -15.35 -46.97 4.21
N ILE A 339 -16.41 -47.44 4.86
CA ILE A 339 -16.36 -48.13 6.16
C ILE A 339 -15.55 -49.43 6.01
N TYR A 340 -15.86 -50.24 5.00
CA TYR A 340 -15.11 -51.46 4.67
C TYR A 340 -13.62 -51.17 4.48
N ASN A 341 -13.29 -50.19 3.64
CA ASN A 341 -11.91 -49.81 3.33
C ASN A 341 -11.17 -49.33 4.59
N SER A 342 -11.82 -48.56 5.46
CA SER A 342 -11.19 -48.01 6.67
C SER A 342 -10.84 -49.09 7.69
N ILE A 343 -11.71 -50.10 7.85
CA ILE A 343 -11.43 -51.27 8.72
C ILE A 343 -10.27 -52.08 8.15
N TYR A 344 -10.27 -52.31 6.84
CA TYR A 344 -9.22 -53.06 6.17
C TYR A 344 -7.86 -52.32 6.21
N PHE A 345 -7.89 -50.99 6.03
CA PHE A 345 -6.71 -50.12 6.13
C PHE A 345 -6.11 -50.17 7.54
N LEU A 346 -6.93 -50.09 8.60
CA LEU A 346 -6.49 -50.28 9.98
C LEU A 346 -5.87 -51.67 10.20
N ALA A 347 -6.48 -52.72 9.66
CA ALA A 347 -5.95 -54.09 9.79
C ALA A 347 -4.60 -54.27 9.09
N LYS A 348 -4.41 -53.65 7.91
CA LYS A 348 -3.11 -53.62 7.21
C LYS A 348 -2.06 -52.85 8.02
N ALA A 349 -2.41 -51.72 8.63
CA ALA A 349 -1.52 -50.98 9.52
C ALA A 349 -1.12 -51.78 10.76
N VAL A 350 -2.06 -52.54 11.36
CA VAL A 350 -1.79 -53.47 12.47
C VAL A 350 -0.78 -54.55 12.06
N GLU A 351 -0.98 -55.17 10.90
CA GLU A 351 -0.07 -56.19 10.40
C GLU A 351 1.31 -55.60 10.03
N SER A 352 1.36 -54.40 9.44
CA SER A 352 2.60 -53.68 9.13
C SER A 352 3.41 -53.39 10.40
N ALA A 353 2.76 -52.89 11.46
CA ALA A 353 3.40 -52.68 12.76
C ALA A 353 3.95 -53.99 13.37
N ARG A 354 3.21 -55.09 13.21
CA ARG A 354 3.64 -56.42 13.67
C ARG A 354 4.84 -56.93 12.89
N GLN A 355 4.87 -56.76 11.57
CA GLN A 355 5.98 -57.19 10.71
C GLN A 355 7.27 -56.41 10.99
N ALA A 356 7.15 -55.18 11.49
CA ALA A 356 8.28 -54.37 11.95
C ALA A 356 8.80 -54.76 13.36
N ASP A 357 8.36 -55.90 13.92
CA ASP A 357 8.68 -56.38 15.28
C ASP A 357 8.39 -55.35 16.38
N ARG A 358 7.40 -54.47 16.16
CA ARG A 358 6.92 -53.52 17.16
C ARG A 358 5.70 -54.05 17.89
N TRP A 359 5.51 -53.58 19.12
CA TRP A 359 4.30 -53.86 19.88
C TRP A 359 3.11 -53.16 19.20
N VAL A 360 2.03 -53.92 18.95
CA VAL A 360 0.78 -53.43 18.36
C VAL A 360 0.06 -52.53 19.35
N MET A 361 0.51 -51.29 19.40
CA MET A 361 0.00 -50.18 20.20
C MET A 361 -0.50 -49.08 19.28
N GLY A 362 -1.36 -48.18 19.77
CA GLY A 362 -1.94 -47.12 18.95
C GLY A 362 -0.91 -46.28 18.20
N SER A 363 0.21 -45.91 18.84
CA SER A 363 1.25 -45.11 18.20
C SER A 363 2.00 -45.88 17.11
N SER A 364 2.37 -47.12 17.40
CA SER A 364 3.06 -47.97 16.43
C SER A 364 2.18 -48.28 15.21
N ILE A 365 0.87 -48.49 15.41
CA ILE A 365 -0.07 -48.76 14.31
C ILE A 365 -0.20 -47.54 13.41
N ALA A 366 -0.40 -46.35 13.98
CA ALA A 366 -0.48 -45.12 13.21
C ALA A 366 0.84 -44.81 12.48
N GLU A 367 1.99 -45.01 13.12
CA GLU A 367 3.31 -44.85 12.50
C GLU A 367 3.56 -45.83 11.34
N HIS A 368 2.95 -47.01 11.34
CA HIS A 368 3.08 -48.02 10.27
C HIS A 368 1.87 -48.03 9.32
N ALA A 369 1.02 -47.00 9.39
CA ALA A 369 -0.09 -46.78 8.47
C ALA A 369 0.39 -46.19 7.12
N ARG A 370 1.50 -46.70 6.58
CA ARG A 370 2.20 -46.18 5.40
C ARG A 370 2.80 -47.31 4.57
N ASP A 371 3.10 -47.02 3.31
CA ASP A 371 3.81 -47.91 2.37
C ASP A 371 3.13 -49.28 2.19
N PHE A 372 1.82 -49.28 1.95
CA PHE A 372 1.09 -50.48 1.56
C PHE A 372 -0.04 -50.21 0.57
N GLN A 373 -0.48 -51.27 -0.10
CA GLN A 373 -1.64 -51.27 -0.99
C GLN A 373 -2.66 -52.30 -0.53
N LEU A 374 -3.94 -51.98 -0.71
CA LEU A 374 -5.05 -52.88 -0.43
C LEU A 374 -6.08 -52.84 -1.56
N GLU A 375 -6.64 -54.01 -1.83
CA GLU A 375 -7.85 -54.16 -2.64
C GLU A 375 -9.02 -53.66 -1.80
N GLY A 376 -9.49 -52.44 -2.07
CA GLY A 376 -10.66 -51.90 -1.42
C GLY A 376 -11.94 -52.57 -1.92
N PHE A 377 -13.09 -52.08 -1.48
CA PHE A 377 -14.37 -52.67 -1.81
C PHE A 377 -14.67 -52.61 -3.32
N CYS A 378 -14.52 -51.44 -3.95
CA CYS A 378 -14.70 -51.25 -5.39
C CYS A 378 -13.52 -50.59 -6.12
N GLN A 379 -12.49 -50.15 -5.38
CA GLN A 379 -11.31 -49.50 -5.92
C GLN A 379 -10.07 -49.83 -5.08
N PRO A 380 -8.86 -49.83 -5.67
CA PRO A 380 -7.64 -49.98 -4.91
C PRO A 380 -7.41 -48.75 -4.02
N VAL A 381 -6.89 -48.99 -2.82
CA VAL A 381 -6.48 -47.94 -1.86
C VAL A 381 -5.01 -48.15 -1.53
N ALA A 382 -4.23 -47.08 -1.52
CA ALA A 382 -2.82 -47.12 -1.14
C ALA A 382 -2.57 -46.17 0.03
N ALA A 383 -1.53 -46.43 0.81
CA ALA A 383 -0.93 -45.47 1.73
C ALA A 383 0.47 -45.11 1.21
N ASP A 384 0.77 -43.82 1.06
CA ASP A 384 2.11 -43.39 0.65
C ASP A 384 3.13 -43.50 1.78
N GLN A 385 4.34 -42.97 1.56
CA GLN A 385 5.44 -43.01 2.54
C GLN A 385 5.20 -42.10 3.74
N ASP A 386 4.39 -41.06 3.56
CA ASP A 386 4.03 -40.08 4.59
C ASP A 386 2.84 -40.59 5.45
N GLY A 387 2.21 -41.70 5.04
CA GLY A 387 1.07 -42.30 5.73
C GLY A 387 -0.26 -41.70 5.34
N GLU A 388 -0.28 -40.88 4.28
CA GLU A 388 -1.50 -40.37 3.70
C GLU A 388 -2.10 -41.40 2.75
N ALA A 389 -3.40 -41.62 2.86
CA ALA A 389 -4.10 -42.47 1.91
C ALA A 389 -4.05 -41.81 0.52
N VAL A 390 -3.73 -42.58 -0.51
CA VAL A 390 -3.71 -42.14 -1.91
C VAL A 390 -4.88 -42.80 -2.64
N LEU A 391 -5.77 -41.95 -3.15
CA LEU A 391 -6.93 -42.34 -3.94
C LEU A 391 -7.03 -41.47 -5.17
N ARG A 392 -7.57 -42.05 -6.25
CA ARG A 392 -7.95 -41.28 -7.42
C ARG A 392 -9.36 -40.74 -7.24
N TYR A 393 -9.52 -39.48 -7.57
CA TYR A 393 -10.82 -38.82 -7.61
C TYR A 393 -11.22 -38.54 -9.05
N ILE A 394 -12.51 -38.36 -9.28
CA ILE A 394 -13.09 -38.06 -10.58
C ILE A 394 -14.10 -36.93 -10.46
N ILE A 395 -14.09 -36.03 -11.43
CA ILE A 395 -15.10 -34.99 -11.58
C ILE A 395 -16.17 -35.50 -12.53
N LEU A 396 -17.38 -35.55 -12.00
CA LEU A 396 -18.58 -35.93 -12.71
C LEU A 396 -19.45 -34.70 -12.96
N ASP A 397 -20.04 -34.67 -14.15
CA ASP A 397 -20.88 -33.56 -14.61
C ASP A 397 -22.11 -34.09 -15.36
N THR A 398 -23.14 -33.28 -15.52
CA THR A 398 -24.33 -33.63 -16.31
C THR A 398 -24.23 -33.11 -17.74
N ASP A 399 -25.16 -33.53 -18.59
CA ASP A 399 -25.34 -32.97 -19.95
C ASP A 399 -26.53 -32.00 -20.03
N GLY A 400 -27.08 -31.57 -18.90
CA GLY A 400 -28.24 -30.70 -18.74
C GLY A 400 -29.59 -31.29 -19.17
N LYS A 401 -29.61 -32.52 -19.72
CA LYS A 401 -30.82 -33.11 -20.33
C LYS A 401 -31.15 -34.49 -19.77
N GLY A 402 -30.14 -35.27 -19.44
CA GLY A 402 -30.26 -36.63 -18.97
C GLY A 402 -30.45 -36.72 -17.46
N ASN A 403 -30.38 -37.96 -16.99
CA ASN A 403 -30.37 -38.33 -15.57
C ASN A 403 -29.09 -39.09 -15.22
N ARG A 404 -28.01 -38.87 -15.97
CA ARG A 404 -26.74 -39.58 -15.84
C ARG A 404 -25.63 -38.58 -15.59
N LEU A 405 -24.59 -39.06 -14.92
CA LEU A 405 -23.37 -38.32 -14.70
C LEU A 405 -22.28 -38.84 -15.64
N TRP A 406 -21.54 -37.91 -16.23
CA TRP A 406 -20.47 -38.17 -17.18
C TRP A 406 -19.11 -37.83 -16.57
N PRO A 407 -18.11 -38.70 -16.71
CA PRO A 407 -16.76 -38.41 -16.25
C PRO A 407 -16.10 -37.34 -17.12
N THR A 408 -15.44 -36.37 -16.49
CA THR A 408 -14.77 -35.25 -17.18
C THR A 408 -13.26 -35.25 -16.94
N TYR A 409 -12.84 -35.10 -15.68
CA TYR A 409 -11.45 -35.03 -15.25
C TYR A 409 -11.17 -36.07 -14.15
N SER A 410 -9.99 -36.69 -14.20
CA SER A 410 -9.40 -37.38 -13.05
C SER A 410 -8.59 -36.39 -12.23
N VAL A 411 -8.73 -36.46 -10.92
CA VAL A 411 -8.01 -35.68 -9.93
C VAL A 411 -7.05 -36.62 -9.22
N ALA A 412 -5.74 -36.40 -9.38
CA ALA A 412 -4.71 -37.07 -8.60
C ALA A 412 -4.29 -36.14 -7.44
N THR A 413 -4.31 -36.66 -6.22
CA THR A 413 -3.81 -35.94 -5.04
C THR A 413 -2.28 -35.87 -5.12
N GLY A 414 -1.71 -34.65 -5.20
CA GLY A 414 -0.26 -34.41 -5.35
C GLY A 414 0.09 -33.44 -6.48
N PHE A 415 1.31 -33.50 -7.02
CA PHE A 415 1.81 -32.61 -8.08
C PHE A 415 1.21 -32.87 -9.47
N GLU A 416 0.52 -33.99 -9.69
CA GLU A 416 0.08 -34.42 -11.02
C GLU A 416 -1.16 -33.66 -11.55
N GLY A 417 -1.86 -32.91 -10.70
CA GLY A 417 -2.95 -32.03 -11.11
C GLY A 417 -4.17 -32.77 -11.69
N LEU A 418 -5.01 -32.04 -12.44
CA LEU A 418 -6.19 -32.59 -13.10
C LEU A 418 -5.87 -33.04 -14.52
N ARG A 419 -6.28 -34.25 -14.87
CA ARG A 419 -6.15 -34.81 -16.22
C ARG A 419 -7.53 -35.04 -16.82
N ARG A 420 -7.74 -34.58 -18.05
CA ARG A 420 -8.99 -34.82 -18.78
C ARG A 420 -9.06 -36.28 -19.24
N ILE A 421 -10.17 -36.97 -18.95
CA ILE A 421 -10.36 -38.41 -19.24
C ILE A 421 -11.64 -38.72 -20.01
N GLY A 422 -12.61 -37.81 -20.04
CA GLY A 422 -13.89 -38.03 -20.68
C GLY A 422 -14.43 -36.78 -21.36
N HIS A 423 -15.70 -36.47 -21.09
CA HIS A 423 -16.39 -35.36 -21.71
C HIS A 423 -15.82 -34.01 -21.23
N ALA A 424 -15.97 -32.97 -22.04
CA ALA A 424 -15.76 -31.62 -21.54
C ALA A 424 -16.88 -31.29 -20.55
N ILE A 425 -16.57 -30.46 -19.54
CA ILE A 425 -17.59 -29.93 -18.63
C ILE A 425 -18.64 -29.18 -19.46
N HIS A 426 -19.90 -29.51 -19.22
CA HIS A 426 -21.06 -28.80 -19.71
C HIS A 426 -21.26 -27.55 -18.86
N TRP A 427 -21.13 -26.39 -19.49
CA TRP A 427 -21.41 -25.12 -18.83
C TRP A 427 -22.80 -24.65 -19.24
N PRO A 428 -23.72 -24.38 -18.28
CA PRO A 428 -24.99 -23.76 -18.58
C PRO A 428 -24.80 -22.49 -19.42
N HIS A 429 -25.59 -22.33 -20.48
CA HIS A 429 -25.48 -21.21 -21.44
C HIS A 429 -24.09 -20.99 -22.09
N SER A 430 -23.22 -22.00 -22.07
CA SER A 430 -21.85 -21.96 -22.62
C SER A 430 -20.91 -20.94 -21.95
N ALA A 431 -21.23 -20.46 -20.75
CA ALA A 431 -20.39 -19.55 -19.99
C ALA A 431 -19.81 -20.26 -18.76
N SER A 432 -18.50 -20.45 -18.72
CA SER A 432 -17.82 -20.89 -17.50
C SER A 432 -17.67 -19.71 -16.53
N PRO A 433 -17.66 -19.94 -15.21
CA PRO A 433 -17.34 -18.91 -14.24
C PRO A 433 -15.98 -18.26 -14.55
N GLY A 434 -15.86 -16.96 -14.25
CA GLY A 434 -14.59 -16.25 -14.38
C GLY A 434 -13.48 -16.85 -13.51
N THR A 435 -12.23 -16.59 -13.89
CA THR A 435 -11.04 -17.06 -13.16
C THR A 435 -10.50 -15.96 -12.25
N ASP A 436 -10.02 -16.35 -11.06
CA ASP A 436 -9.33 -15.48 -10.11
C ASP A 436 -7.83 -15.35 -10.43
N ALA A 437 -7.18 -14.36 -9.82
CA ALA A 437 -5.73 -14.16 -9.91
C ALA A 437 -4.97 -15.40 -9.39
N SER A 438 -3.87 -15.76 -10.05
CA SER A 438 -3.09 -16.96 -9.72
C SER A 438 -2.36 -16.84 -8.39
N CYS A 439 -2.15 -15.60 -7.89
CA CYS A 439 -1.51 -15.36 -6.60
C CYS A 439 -2.28 -15.94 -5.41
N TRP A 440 -3.57 -16.25 -5.54
CA TRP A 440 -4.33 -16.91 -4.48
C TRP A 440 -3.91 -18.37 -4.23
N PHE A 441 -3.20 -18.99 -5.17
CA PHE A 441 -2.76 -20.39 -5.10
C PHE A 441 -1.24 -20.51 -4.95
N ASP A 442 -0.56 -19.40 -4.65
CA ASP A 442 0.87 -19.33 -4.43
C ASP A 442 1.12 -18.98 -2.96
N PRO A 443 1.70 -19.91 -2.16
CA PRO A 443 1.90 -19.69 -0.73
C PRO A 443 2.91 -18.58 -0.42
N ASP A 444 3.80 -18.23 -1.36
CA ASP A 444 4.88 -17.26 -1.16
C ASP A 444 4.46 -15.81 -1.50
N VAL A 445 3.23 -15.60 -1.99
CA VAL A 445 2.77 -14.31 -2.52
C VAL A 445 1.50 -13.83 -1.81
N VAL A 446 1.58 -12.66 -1.16
CA VAL A 446 0.39 -12.01 -0.58
C VAL A 446 -0.45 -11.41 -1.70
N CYS A 447 -1.60 -12.03 -1.98
CA CYS A 447 -2.48 -11.65 -3.08
C CYS A 447 -3.41 -10.47 -2.68
N SER A 448 -3.11 -9.26 -3.17
CA SER A 448 -3.90 -8.04 -2.94
C SER A 448 -5.02 -7.85 -3.98
N GLY A 449 -5.75 -8.91 -4.32
CA GLY A 449 -6.91 -8.82 -5.21
C GLY A 449 -6.59 -8.37 -6.65
N GLY A 450 -5.37 -8.63 -7.13
CA GLY A 450 -4.97 -8.37 -8.51
C GLY A 450 -4.41 -6.98 -8.80
N VAL A 451 -4.12 -6.16 -7.78
CA VAL A 451 -3.34 -4.92 -7.95
C VAL A 451 -1.95 -5.14 -7.38
N ASP A 452 -0.98 -5.38 -8.25
CA ASP A 452 0.41 -5.50 -7.85
C ASP A 452 0.88 -4.18 -7.20
N PRO A 453 1.49 -4.21 -6.00
CA PRO A 453 2.02 -3.01 -5.36
C PRO A 453 3.01 -2.24 -6.24
N SER A 454 3.71 -2.96 -7.12
CA SER A 454 4.61 -2.40 -8.13
C SER A 454 3.89 -1.50 -9.13
N SER A 455 2.66 -1.83 -9.52
CA SER A 455 1.85 -1.04 -10.45
C SER A 455 1.41 0.29 -9.84
N ILE A 456 1.02 0.29 -8.57
CA ILE A 456 0.65 1.52 -7.83
C ILE A 456 1.89 2.41 -7.66
N LEU A 457 3.03 1.82 -7.30
CA LEU A 457 4.29 2.54 -7.15
C LEU A 457 4.73 3.17 -8.47
N LEU A 458 4.59 2.46 -9.59
CA LEU A 458 4.96 2.94 -10.92
C LEU A 458 4.08 4.12 -11.36
N LEU A 459 2.77 4.07 -11.07
CA LEU A 459 1.84 5.17 -11.32
C LEU A 459 2.19 6.41 -10.48
N PHE A 460 2.52 6.22 -9.20
CA PHE A 460 2.93 7.30 -8.30
C PHE A 460 4.23 7.97 -8.77
N ILE A 461 5.22 7.18 -9.22
CA ILE A 461 6.47 7.69 -9.78
C ILE A 461 6.19 8.48 -11.08
N LEU A 462 5.34 7.97 -11.97
CA LEU A 462 4.99 8.64 -13.22
C LEU A 462 4.36 10.03 -12.96
N VAL A 463 3.39 10.10 -12.05
CA VAL A 463 2.71 11.35 -11.67
C VAL A 463 3.70 12.33 -11.04
N SER A 464 4.57 11.85 -10.16
CA SER A 464 5.59 12.68 -9.51
C SER A 464 6.59 13.26 -10.52
N CYS A 465 7.05 12.45 -11.49
CA CYS A 465 7.92 12.89 -12.56
C CYS A 465 7.26 13.94 -13.48
N LEU A 466 5.96 13.80 -13.78
CA LEU A 466 5.22 14.79 -14.56
C LEU A 466 5.08 16.12 -13.82
N ILE A 467 4.83 16.10 -12.51
CA ILE A 467 4.74 17.32 -11.69
C ILE A 467 6.11 18.03 -11.62
N LEU A 468 7.19 17.29 -11.36
CA LEU A 468 8.55 17.84 -11.34
C LEU A 468 8.98 18.37 -12.72
N GLY A 469 8.65 17.65 -13.80
CA GLY A 469 8.89 18.09 -15.18
C GLY A 469 8.12 19.37 -15.52
N GLY A 470 6.85 19.46 -15.13
CA GLY A 470 6.03 20.67 -15.32
C GLY A 470 6.57 21.87 -14.54
N ALA A 471 6.97 21.68 -13.27
CA ALA A 471 7.52 22.74 -12.44
C ALA A 471 8.86 23.27 -12.98
N THR A 472 9.76 22.38 -13.42
CA THR A 472 11.06 22.76 -14.00
C THR A 472 10.90 23.47 -15.34
N PHE A 473 9.98 23.01 -16.20
CA PHE A 473 9.65 23.69 -17.46
C PHE A 473 9.06 25.09 -17.20
N ALA A 474 8.11 25.21 -16.28
CA ALA A 474 7.53 26.50 -15.89
C ALA A 474 8.59 27.46 -15.34
N TYR A 475 9.51 26.98 -14.50
CA TYR A 475 10.63 27.76 -14.00
C TYR A 475 11.56 28.24 -15.13
N TYR A 476 11.88 27.36 -16.08
CA TYR A 476 12.73 27.70 -17.23
C TYR A 476 12.07 28.75 -18.14
N VAL A 477 10.78 28.60 -18.45
CA VAL A 477 10.01 29.55 -19.27
C VAL A 477 9.93 30.91 -18.57
N ARG A 478 9.61 30.94 -17.26
CA ARG A 478 9.55 32.19 -16.48
C ARG A 478 10.89 32.92 -16.50
N ARG A 479 12.00 32.19 -16.34
CA ARG A 479 13.36 32.75 -16.37
C ARG A 479 13.73 33.31 -17.76
N ARG A 480 13.33 32.64 -18.84
CA ARG A 480 13.51 33.11 -20.23
C ARG A 480 12.74 34.40 -20.51
N ILE A 481 11.48 34.48 -20.07
CA ILE A 481 10.63 35.68 -20.27
C ILE A 481 11.22 36.90 -19.53
N LEU A 482 11.66 36.72 -18.28
CA LEU A 482 12.33 37.76 -17.50
C LEU A 482 13.62 38.27 -18.17
N HIS A 483 14.40 37.38 -18.79
CA HIS A 483 15.60 37.77 -19.53
C HIS A 483 15.30 38.53 -20.83
N ALA A 484 14.22 38.17 -21.53
CA ALA A 484 13.85 38.80 -22.80
C ALA A 484 13.34 40.24 -22.63
N GLN A 485 12.61 40.54 -21.55
CA GLN A 485 12.08 41.88 -21.24
C GLN A 485 13.18 42.94 -20.98
N LEU A 486 14.42 42.51 -20.71
CA LEU A 486 15.54 43.41 -20.40
C LEU A 486 16.26 43.97 -21.64
N MET A 487 16.08 43.38 -22.83
CA MET A 487 16.91 43.70 -24.00
C MET A 487 16.12 44.30 -25.18
N LYS A 488 14.80 44.15 -25.26
CA LYS A 488 13.94 44.77 -26.29
C LYS A 488 12.52 45.03 -25.77
N GLY A 489 12.00 46.24 -26.03
CA GLY A 489 10.62 46.64 -25.72
C GLY A 489 10.51 48.10 -25.22
N PRO A 490 9.31 48.59 -24.90
CA PRO A 490 9.05 49.95 -24.40
C PRO A 490 9.64 50.24 -23.00
N ASN A 491 10.17 49.22 -22.32
CA ASN A 491 10.86 49.33 -21.03
C ASN A 491 12.39 49.14 -21.19
N LYS A 492 12.98 49.59 -22.30
CA LYS A 492 14.43 49.50 -22.57
C LYS A 492 15.18 50.40 -21.59
N ILE A 493 16.04 49.82 -20.74
CA ILE A 493 16.77 50.55 -19.68
C ILE A 493 18.20 50.92 -20.12
N VAL A 494 18.75 50.23 -21.13
CA VAL A 494 20.06 50.55 -21.72
C VAL A 494 19.84 51.41 -22.96
N LEU A 495 20.17 52.69 -22.85
CA LEU A 495 20.08 53.68 -23.92
C LEU A 495 21.40 53.70 -24.71
N THR A 496 21.29 53.75 -26.03
CA THR A 496 22.40 53.79 -27.00
C THR A 496 22.47 55.15 -27.70
N MET A 497 23.49 55.43 -28.52
CA MET A 497 23.62 56.71 -29.24
C MET A 497 22.43 57.06 -30.14
N ASP A 498 21.65 56.07 -30.58
CA ASP A 498 20.42 56.28 -31.34
C ASP A 498 19.26 56.87 -30.51
N ASP A 499 19.31 56.72 -29.17
CA ASP A 499 18.24 57.13 -28.26
C ASP A 499 18.47 58.53 -27.64
N LEU A 500 19.69 59.09 -27.74
CA LEU A 500 20.08 60.36 -27.09
C LEU A 500 20.67 61.37 -28.08
N THR A 501 20.22 62.63 -27.99
CA THR A 501 20.79 63.75 -28.76
C THR A 501 21.52 64.75 -27.84
N PHE A 502 22.83 64.92 -28.02
CA PHE A 502 23.67 65.78 -27.17
C PHE A 502 23.69 67.24 -27.66
N ILE A 503 23.51 68.20 -26.76
CA ILE A 503 23.42 69.64 -27.08
C ILE A 503 24.60 70.41 -26.49
N ASN A 504 25.29 71.22 -27.29
CA ASN A 504 26.37 72.11 -26.84
C ASN A 504 25.84 73.38 -26.15
N THR A 505 26.07 73.52 -24.84
CA THR A 505 25.59 74.66 -24.04
C THR A 505 26.55 75.86 -23.99
N GLN A 506 27.73 75.80 -24.63
CA GLN A 506 28.73 76.90 -24.56
C GLN A 506 28.46 78.11 -25.48
N SER A 507 27.45 78.06 -26.36
CA SER A 507 27.15 79.17 -27.29
C SER A 507 26.11 80.19 -26.80
N SER A 508 25.49 79.99 -25.62
CA SER A 508 24.29 80.77 -25.21
C SER A 508 24.55 82.02 -24.33
N LYS A 509 25.78 82.29 -23.87
CA LYS A 509 26.05 83.49 -23.04
C LYS A 509 26.10 84.84 -23.79
N LYS A 510 25.84 84.91 -25.11
CA LYS A 510 25.97 86.14 -25.91
C LYS A 510 24.66 86.77 -26.44
N VAL A 511 23.48 86.30 -26.04
CA VAL A 511 22.21 86.89 -26.52
C VAL A 511 21.21 87.00 -25.37
N ARG A 512 21.35 88.04 -24.53
CA ARG A 512 20.30 88.45 -23.59
C ARG A 512 20.20 89.96 -23.57
N GLY A 513 19.67 90.50 -24.66
CA GLY A 513 19.22 91.89 -24.78
C GLY A 513 18.19 91.97 -25.90
N ARG A 514 17.04 92.62 -25.61
CA ARG A 514 15.85 92.88 -26.46
C ARG A 514 14.79 91.76 -26.44
N MET A 515 13.68 91.85 -25.67
CA MET A 515 12.45 92.68 -25.86
C MET A 515 11.68 92.19 -27.11
N ASP A 516 10.38 91.89 -27.15
CA ASP A 516 9.21 92.29 -26.36
C ASP A 516 8.01 91.34 -26.62
N ASP A 517 6.94 91.53 -25.84
CA ASP A 517 5.53 91.09 -25.95
C ASP A 517 5.02 90.33 -27.20
N SER A 518 4.25 89.25 -26.97
CA SER A 518 2.85 89.09 -27.43
C SER A 518 2.22 87.77 -26.97
N ARG A 519 1.01 87.89 -26.43
CA ARG A 519 0.11 86.80 -26.00
C ARG A 519 -0.53 86.14 -27.22
N THR A 520 -0.73 84.81 -27.20
CA THR A 520 -2.00 84.15 -27.58
C THR A 520 -1.95 82.64 -27.34
N SER A 521 -3.08 82.14 -26.87
CA SER A 521 -3.48 80.73 -26.70
C SER A 521 -3.45 79.93 -28.01
N LEU A 522 -3.15 78.63 -27.95
CA LEU A 522 -4.01 77.54 -28.45
C LEU A 522 -3.32 76.17 -28.38
N ALA A 523 -4.16 75.17 -28.14
CA ALA A 523 -3.88 73.76 -28.30
C ALA A 523 -3.50 73.40 -29.75
N GLY A 524 -2.67 72.37 -29.90
CA GLY A 524 -2.64 71.51 -31.08
C GLY A 524 -1.60 71.84 -32.16
N LYS A 525 -0.67 70.89 -32.30
CA LYS A 525 0.07 70.44 -33.51
C LYS A 525 1.50 70.96 -33.78
N SER A 526 2.34 69.94 -34.01
CA SER A 526 3.31 69.76 -35.11
C SER A 526 4.81 70.06 -34.86
N VAL A 527 5.55 68.96 -34.63
CA VAL A 527 6.80 68.41 -35.23
C VAL A 527 7.76 69.30 -36.09
N SER A 528 7.48 70.55 -36.41
CA SER A 528 8.33 71.35 -37.32
C SER A 528 9.49 72.12 -36.68
N ASP A 529 9.61 72.19 -35.35
CA ASP A 529 10.71 72.92 -34.69
C ASP A 529 11.97 72.08 -34.40
N MET A 530 11.94 70.78 -34.71
CA MET A 530 13.09 69.88 -34.46
C MET A 530 14.28 70.11 -35.43
N LYS A 531 14.11 70.94 -36.48
CA LYS A 531 15.16 71.21 -37.47
C LYS A 531 16.18 72.29 -37.05
N SER A 532 15.97 73.00 -35.95
CA SER A 532 16.92 74.01 -35.45
C SER A 532 17.99 73.47 -34.49
N LEU A 533 17.87 72.20 -34.03
CA LEU A 533 18.81 71.59 -33.07
C LEU A 533 19.97 70.81 -33.73
N LYS A 534 19.93 70.57 -35.04
CA LYS A 534 20.98 69.83 -35.75
C LYS A 534 22.32 70.58 -35.92
N SER A 535 22.37 71.88 -35.64
CA SER A 535 23.61 72.68 -35.74
C SER A 535 24.41 72.75 -34.43
N LEU A 536 24.05 71.98 -33.39
CA LEU A 536 24.65 72.07 -32.04
C LEU A 536 25.15 70.72 -31.48
N ALA A 537 25.22 69.66 -32.29
CA ALA A 537 25.66 68.33 -31.83
C ALA A 537 27.12 68.36 -31.33
N ALA A 538 27.30 68.23 -30.02
CA ALA A 538 28.61 68.05 -29.39
C ALA A 538 28.96 66.56 -29.29
N ALA A 539 30.25 66.24 -29.28
CA ALA A 539 30.72 64.91 -28.91
C ALA A 539 30.25 64.56 -27.48
N PRO A 540 29.86 63.29 -27.22
CA PRO A 540 29.33 62.85 -25.92
C PRO A 540 30.29 63.11 -24.75
N ASP A 541 31.58 63.31 -25.01
CA ASP A 541 32.58 63.63 -24.01
C ASP A 541 32.41 65.03 -23.40
N ASN A 542 31.82 65.99 -24.13
CA ASN A 542 31.88 67.41 -23.78
C ASN A 542 30.64 67.95 -23.05
N THR A 543 29.54 67.19 -22.94
CA THR A 543 28.30 67.66 -22.28
C THR A 543 27.67 66.59 -21.40
N ASN A 544 27.03 67.02 -20.30
CA ASN A 544 26.27 66.16 -19.38
C ASN A 544 24.75 66.27 -19.58
N VAL A 545 24.32 66.97 -20.63
CA VAL A 545 22.90 67.21 -20.94
C VAL A 545 22.61 66.66 -22.33
N ALA A 546 21.54 65.89 -22.46
CA ALA A 546 21.03 65.39 -23.73
C ALA A 546 19.50 65.47 -23.77
N VAL A 547 18.91 65.19 -24.93
CA VAL A 547 17.46 65.04 -25.11
C VAL A 547 17.15 63.59 -25.49
N ALA A 548 16.23 62.97 -24.75
CA ALA A 548 15.74 61.61 -24.93
C ALA A 548 14.22 61.65 -25.19
N GLU A 549 13.75 61.12 -26.32
CA GLU A 549 12.32 61.11 -26.71
C GLU A 549 11.58 62.47 -26.61
N GLY A 550 12.31 63.60 -26.66
CA GLY A 550 11.76 64.96 -26.55
C GLY A 550 11.94 65.63 -25.18
N ASP A 551 12.34 64.88 -24.15
CA ASP A 551 12.58 65.39 -22.80
C ASP A 551 14.08 65.61 -22.51
N TRP A 552 14.39 66.64 -21.72
CA TRP A 552 15.75 66.94 -21.31
C TRP A 552 16.21 65.94 -20.23
N VAL A 553 17.39 65.36 -20.43
CA VAL A 553 17.98 64.37 -19.51
C VAL A 553 19.37 64.79 -19.07
N TRP A 554 19.70 64.45 -17.83
CA TRP A 554 21.01 64.65 -17.23
C TRP A 554 21.79 63.33 -17.21
N LEU A 555 23.00 63.35 -17.76
CA LEU A 555 23.93 62.24 -17.80
C LEU A 555 25.02 62.43 -16.75
N LYS A 556 25.05 61.53 -15.77
CA LYS A 556 26.15 61.42 -14.82
C LYS A 556 27.10 60.29 -15.23
N LYS A 557 28.26 60.68 -15.75
CA LYS A 557 29.31 59.75 -16.22
C LYS A 557 30.04 59.11 -15.04
N PHE A 558 30.39 57.83 -15.17
CA PHE A 558 31.22 57.14 -14.19
C PHE A 558 32.72 57.45 -14.42
N PRO A 559 33.53 57.54 -13.34
CA PRO A 559 34.98 57.75 -13.46
C PRO A 559 35.70 56.46 -13.90
N GLY A 560 36.68 56.59 -14.80
CA GLY A 560 37.54 55.50 -15.29
C GLY A 560 37.53 55.32 -16.83
N GLU A 561 38.58 54.75 -17.40
CA GLU A 561 38.66 54.46 -18.84
C GLU A 561 37.90 53.17 -19.22
N LYS A 562 37.13 53.25 -20.32
CA LYS A 562 36.48 52.16 -21.09
C LYS A 562 35.93 51.02 -20.22
N HIS A 563 34.70 51.19 -19.74
CA HIS A 563 33.94 50.07 -19.19
C HIS A 563 33.56 49.11 -20.33
N ALA A 564 34.00 47.85 -20.27
CA ALA A 564 33.84 46.88 -21.37
C ALA A 564 32.53 46.04 -21.28
N GLU A 565 31.88 45.95 -20.11
CA GLU A 565 30.61 45.22 -19.96
C GLU A 565 29.86 45.58 -18.68
N ILE A 566 28.52 45.56 -18.71
CA ILE A 566 27.66 45.74 -17.53
C ILE A 566 27.64 44.43 -16.70
N LYS A 567 28.17 44.47 -15.47
CA LYS A 567 28.20 43.30 -14.57
C LYS A 567 26.79 42.83 -14.16
N PRO A 568 26.59 41.51 -13.93
CA PRO A 568 25.29 40.96 -13.50
C PRO A 568 24.76 41.55 -12.18
N ALA A 569 25.64 41.83 -11.22
CA ALA A 569 25.25 42.45 -9.94
C ALA A 569 24.66 43.86 -10.12
N THR A 570 25.11 44.58 -11.15
CA THR A 570 24.56 45.90 -11.46
C THR A 570 23.13 45.79 -11.98
N LYS A 571 22.78 44.72 -12.71
CA LYS A 571 21.40 44.46 -13.19
C LYS A 571 20.39 44.38 -12.05
N THR A 572 20.75 43.78 -10.93
CA THR A 572 19.87 43.71 -9.74
C THR A 572 19.66 45.09 -9.11
N THR A 573 20.73 45.89 -9.03
CA THR A 573 20.66 47.28 -8.54
C THR A 573 19.82 48.16 -9.48
N PHE A 574 19.83 47.87 -10.78
CA PHE A 574 19.00 48.59 -11.77
C PHE A 574 17.50 48.38 -11.55
N CYS A 575 17.08 47.15 -11.29
CA CYS A 575 15.67 46.87 -10.99
C CYS A 575 15.20 47.67 -9.77
N LYS A 576 16.05 47.77 -8.73
CA LYS A 576 15.74 48.57 -7.54
C LYS A 576 15.56 50.06 -7.88
N LEU A 577 16.47 50.65 -8.67
CA LEU A 577 16.41 52.07 -9.05
C LEU A 577 15.19 52.42 -9.89
N ARG A 578 14.80 51.54 -10.82
CA ARG A 578 13.60 51.75 -11.66
C ARG A 578 12.31 51.79 -10.85
N ASP A 579 12.25 51.02 -9.77
CA ASP A 579 11.05 50.88 -8.95
C ASP A 579 10.90 52.04 -7.93
N LEU A 580 11.91 52.93 -7.83
CA LEU A 580 11.86 54.16 -7.04
C LEU A 580 11.18 55.29 -7.84
N ARG A 581 9.93 55.59 -7.49
CA ARG A 581 9.15 56.69 -8.08
C ARG A 581 8.50 57.52 -6.98
N HIS A 582 8.89 58.79 -6.90
CA HIS A 582 8.37 59.76 -5.95
C HIS A 582 8.59 61.18 -6.48
N GLU A 583 7.69 62.12 -6.17
CA GLU A 583 7.76 63.50 -6.68
C GLU A 583 9.06 64.23 -6.28
N ASN A 584 9.55 63.98 -5.07
CA ASN A 584 10.79 64.56 -4.53
C ASN A 584 12.04 63.66 -4.68
N VAL A 585 12.01 62.65 -5.55
CA VAL A 585 13.20 61.84 -5.91
C VAL A 585 13.40 61.97 -7.42
N ASN A 586 14.63 62.26 -7.86
CA ASN A 586 14.91 62.45 -9.28
C ASN A 586 14.68 61.13 -10.04
N LEU A 587 13.89 61.19 -11.10
CA LEU A 587 13.49 59.99 -11.85
C LEU A 587 14.68 59.40 -12.60
N PHE A 588 14.98 58.14 -12.30
CA PHE A 588 15.93 57.34 -13.06
C PHE A 588 15.29 56.83 -14.36
N LEU A 589 15.92 57.15 -15.50
CA LEU A 589 15.40 56.79 -16.83
C LEU A 589 16.13 55.58 -17.41
N GLY A 590 17.45 55.47 -17.21
CA GLY A 590 18.23 54.38 -17.78
C GLY A 590 19.74 54.55 -17.61
N PHE A 591 20.49 53.62 -18.20
CA PHE A 591 21.93 53.73 -18.35
C PHE A 591 22.26 54.03 -19.80
N PHE A 592 23.17 54.98 -20.02
CA PHE A 592 23.82 55.15 -21.30
C PHE A 592 25.07 54.29 -21.33
N TYR A 593 25.17 53.43 -22.34
CA TYR A 593 26.35 52.60 -22.58
C TYR A 593 26.65 52.56 -24.06
N ASP A 594 27.55 53.43 -24.51
CA ASP A 594 27.99 53.48 -25.90
C ASP A 594 29.32 54.24 -26.02
N CYS A 595 30.06 54.01 -27.10
CA CYS A 595 31.35 54.65 -27.42
C CYS A 595 32.39 54.64 -26.26
N GLY A 596 32.30 53.66 -25.34
CA GLY A 596 33.19 53.55 -24.17
C GLY A 596 32.79 54.41 -22.96
N VAL A 597 31.65 55.11 -23.01
CA VAL A 597 31.10 55.91 -21.91
C VAL A 597 29.98 55.13 -21.21
N PHE A 598 30.07 55.03 -19.88
CA PHE A 598 28.99 54.51 -19.04
C PHE A 598 28.44 55.64 -18.16
N ALA A 599 27.15 55.92 -18.24
CA ALA A 599 26.52 57.00 -17.49
C ALA A 599 25.12 56.63 -16.98
N ILE A 600 24.73 57.24 -15.86
CA ILE A 600 23.36 57.22 -15.35
C ILE A 600 22.58 58.33 -16.05
N VAL A 601 21.42 57.99 -16.62
CA VAL A 601 20.51 58.94 -17.26
C VAL A 601 19.34 59.20 -16.32
N SER A 602 19.14 60.46 -15.99
CA SER A 602 18.12 60.94 -15.04
C SER A 602 17.39 62.17 -15.60
N GLU A 603 16.26 62.52 -15.02
CA GLU A 603 15.50 63.70 -15.40
C GLU A 603 16.32 64.99 -15.18
N HIS A 604 16.37 65.87 -16.20
CA HIS A 604 17.08 67.15 -16.10
C HIS A 604 16.29 68.19 -15.29
N CYS A 605 16.89 68.68 -14.22
CA CYS A 605 16.33 69.73 -13.37
C CYS A 605 16.89 71.10 -13.78
N SER A 606 16.06 71.92 -14.44
CA SER A 606 16.50 73.14 -15.13
C SER A 606 16.95 74.29 -14.22
N ARG A 607 16.68 74.24 -12.91
CA ARG A 607 17.11 75.27 -11.95
C ARG A 607 18.44 74.95 -11.27
N GLY A 608 19.07 73.82 -11.61
CA GLY A 608 20.35 73.41 -11.03
C GLY A 608 20.20 72.79 -9.64
N SER A 609 21.28 72.82 -8.87
CA SER A 609 21.32 72.26 -7.51
C SER A 609 20.86 73.28 -6.46
N LEU A 610 20.47 72.80 -5.29
CA LEU A 610 20.09 73.64 -4.16
C LEU A 610 21.23 74.58 -3.74
N GLU A 611 22.49 74.15 -3.87
CA GLU A 611 23.65 75.02 -3.63
C GLU A 611 23.68 76.21 -4.60
N ASP A 612 23.38 75.98 -5.89
CA ASP A 612 23.32 77.03 -6.91
C ASP A 612 22.20 78.03 -6.60
N LEU A 613 21.05 77.53 -6.13
CA LEU A 613 19.92 78.36 -5.70
C LEU A 613 20.27 79.23 -4.48
N ILE A 614 20.98 78.67 -3.50
CA ILE A 614 21.37 79.40 -2.29
C ILE A 614 22.37 80.53 -2.61
N ARG A 615 23.34 80.24 -3.48
CA ARG A 615 24.39 81.18 -3.90
C ARG A 615 23.90 82.28 -4.84
N ASN A 616 22.77 82.09 -5.51
CA ASN A 616 22.23 83.08 -6.42
C ASN A 616 21.59 84.25 -5.67
N GLU A 617 22.32 85.36 -5.48
CA GLU A 617 21.86 86.55 -4.76
C GLU A 617 20.60 87.20 -5.37
N ASP A 618 20.41 87.10 -6.68
CA ASP A 618 19.28 87.70 -7.41
C ASP A 618 17.93 87.05 -7.04
N MET A 619 17.95 85.83 -6.50
CA MET A 619 16.74 85.12 -6.10
C MET A 619 16.37 85.43 -4.64
N LYS A 620 15.12 85.84 -4.39
CA LYS A 620 14.64 86.06 -3.02
C LYS A 620 14.09 84.75 -2.43
N LEU A 621 14.83 84.17 -1.49
CA LEU A 621 14.41 82.99 -0.72
C LEU A 621 13.65 83.44 0.54
N ASP A 622 12.35 83.68 0.43
CA ASP A 622 11.51 83.96 1.59
C ASP A 622 11.30 82.72 2.47
N TRP A 623 10.69 82.89 3.63
CA TRP A 623 10.54 81.78 4.58
C TRP A 623 9.62 80.67 4.05
N MET A 624 8.59 81.02 3.26
CA MET A 624 7.69 80.02 2.67
C MET A 624 8.43 79.16 1.65
N PHE A 625 9.24 79.79 0.80
CA PHE A 625 10.01 79.11 -0.24
C PHE A 625 11.17 78.28 0.33
N LYS A 626 11.85 78.77 1.38
CA LYS A 626 12.82 77.98 2.15
C LYS A 626 12.15 76.74 2.76
N SER A 627 10.98 76.92 3.37
CA SER A 627 10.23 75.83 4.00
C SER A 627 9.77 74.80 2.97
N SER A 628 9.32 75.22 1.79
CA SER A 628 8.89 74.28 0.74
C SER A 628 10.05 73.41 0.26
N LEU A 629 11.23 73.98 0.02
CA LEU A 629 12.42 73.22 -0.39
C LEU A 629 12.85 72.20 0.68
N LEU A 630 12.79 72.57 1.97
CA LEU A 630 13.14 71.65 3.06
C LEU A 630 12.10 70.54 3.25
N ILE A 631 10.80 70.84 3.10
CA ILE A 631 9.73 69.84 3.15
C ILE A 631 9.90 68.82 2.01
N ASP A 632 10.20 69.30 0.81
CA ASP A 632 10.46 68.44 -0.35
C ASP A 632 11.66 67.52 -0.11
N LEU A 633 12.76 68.04 0.45
CA LEU A 633 13.92 67.24 0.84
C LEU A 633 13.54 66.14 1.86
N ILE A 634 12.80 66.51 2.91
CA ILE A 634 12.36 65.55 3.93
C ILE A 634 11.47 64.47 3.32
N LYS A 635 10.52 64.83 2.46
CA LYS A 635 9.63 63.87 1.78
C LYS A 635 10.43 62.90 0.90
N GLY A 636 11.39 63.40 0.12
CA GLY A 636 12.26 62.59 -0.72
C GLY A 636 13.09 61.58 0.10
N MET A 637 13.74 62.05 1.17
CA MET A 637 14.55 61.19 2.04
C MET A 637 13.71 60.19 2.86
N LYS A 638 12.53 60.60 3.33
CA LYS A 638 11.58 59.69 4.00
C LYS A 638 11.17 58.55 3.07
N TYR A 639 10.90 58.85 1.80
CA TYR A 639 10.57 57.82 0.80
C TYR A 639 11.73 56.84 0.59
N LEU A 640 12.96 57.36 0.40
CA LEU A 640 14.14 56.51 0.20
C LEU A 640 14.40 55.61 1.40
N HIS A 641 14.35 56.15 2.63
CA HIS A 641 14.55 55.37 3.85
C HIS A 641 13.45 54.32 4.06
N HIS A 642 12.19 54.62 3.71
CA HIS A 642 11.09 53.65 3.76
C HIS A 642 11.26 52.50 2.76
N ARG A 643 11.95 52.74 1.63
CA ARG A 643 12.33 51.72 0.65
C ARG A 643 13.66 51.02 0.99
N GLU A 644 14.15 51.20 2.22
CA GLU A 644 15.43 50.66 2.71
C GLU A 644 16.66 51.11 1.90
N VAL A 645 16.59 52.29 1.28
CA VAL A 645 17.69 52.88 0.51
C VAL A 645 18.40 53.92 1.34
N VAL A 646 19.69 53.70 1.58
CA VAL A 646 20.61 54.69 2.17
C VAL A 646 21.18 55.56 1.04
N HIS A 647 21.15 56.88 1.19
CA HIS A 647 21.71 57.78 0.19
C HIS A 647 23.24 57.83 0.30
N GLY A 648 23.78 58.00 1.50
CA GLY A 648 25.21 57.90 1.84
C GLY A 648 26.13 58.97 1.25
N ARG A 649 25.60 59.91 0.46
CA ARG A 649 26.31 61.08 -0.11
C ARG A 649 25.38 62.28 -0.24
N LEU A 650 24.44 62.44 0.68
CA LEU A 650 23.50 63.54 0.64
C LEU A 650 24.24 64.87 0.91
N LYS A 651 24.05 65.85 0.03
CA LYS A 651 24.61 67.22 0.12
C LYS A 651 23.75 68.17 -0.71
N SER A 652 23.90 69.48 -0.50
CA SER A 652 23.14 70.49 -1.24
C SER A 652 23.31 70.39 -2.77
N ARG A 653 24.48 69.94 -3.26
CA ARG A 653 24.72 69.62 -4.69
C ARG A 653 23.87 68.48 -5.25
N ASN A 654 23.52 67.52 -4.39
CA ASN A 654 22.77 66.31 -4.76
C ASN A 654 21.25 66.50 -4.53
N CYS A 655 20.83 67.72 -4.23
CA CYS A 655 19.44 68.13 -4.20
C CYS A 655 19.22 69.06 -5.40
N VAL A 656 18.43 68.65 -6.38
CA VAL A 656 18.23 69.41 -7.63
C VAL A 656 16.81 69.93 -7.72
N VAL A 657 16.62 71.05 -8.42
CA VAL A 657 15.32 71.73 -8.45
C VAL A 657 14.78 71.79 -9.87
N ASP A 658 13.54 71.31 -10.05
CA ASP A 658 12.88 71.27 -11.35
C ASP A 658 12.38 72.67 -11.80
N GLY A 659 11.83 72.75 -13.02
CA GLY A 659 11.31 74.01 -13.57
C GLY A 659 10.14 74.61 -12.78
N ARG A 660 9.46 73.82 -11.96
CA ARG A 660 8.32 74.20 -11.10
C ARG A 660 8.74 74.48 -9.66
N PHE A 661 10.05 74.55 -9.39
CA PHE A 661 10.63 74.74 -8.07
C PHE A 661 10.35 73.61 -7.06
N VAL A 662 10.15 72.39 -7.54
CA VAL A 662 10.08 71.19 -6.69
C VAL A 662 11.49 70.65 -6.49
N LEU A 663 11.89 70.43 -5.24
CA LEU A 663 13.19 69.83 -4.93
C LEU A 663 13.12 68.31 -5.06
N LYS A 664 14.10 67.74 -5.76
CA LYS A 664 14.28 66.32 -6.01
C LYS A 664 15.65 65.84 -5.54
N VAL A 665 15.68 64.75 -4.78
CA VAL A 665 16.92 64.10 -4.33
C VAL A 665 17.50 63.26 -5.48
N THR A 666 18.74 63.53 -5.87
CA THR A 666 19.46 62.78 -6.93
C THR A 666 20.61 61.96 -6.33
N ASP A 667 21.33 61.18 -7.14
CA ASP A 667 22.49 60.36 -6.72
C ASP A 667 22.21 59.29 -5.65
N HIS A 668 20.95 58.92 -5.45
CA HIS A 668 20.57 57.78 -4.64
C HIS A 668 21.07 56.46 -5.30
N CYS A 669 21.46 55.49 -4.48
CA CYS A 669 22.13 54.22 -4.89
C CYS A 669 23.42 54.38 -5.72
N TYR A 670 24.01 55.58 -5.86
CA TYR A 670 25.24 55.77 -6.65
C TYR A 670 26.42 54.96 -6.09
N ASN A 671 26.55 54.88 -4.75
CA ASN A 671 27.59 54.06 -4.10
C ASN A 671 27.40 52.56 -4.38
N GLU A 672 26.17 52.05 -4.30
CA GLU A 672 25.85 50.65 -4.60
C GLU A 672 26.17 50.31 -6.06
N LEU A 673 25.92 51.24 -6.98
CA LEU A 673 26.27 51.06 -8.40
C LEU A 673 27.77 51.02 -8.64
N LEU A 674 28.56 51.87 -7.96
CA LEU A 674 30.02 51.83 -8.02
C LEU A 674 30.55 50.48 -7.52
N GLU A 675 30.02 49.96 -6.40
CA GLU A 675 30.39 48.65 -5.86
C GLU A 675 29.98 47.51 -6.80
N ALA A 676 28.76 47.53 -7.33
CA ALA A 676 28.25 46.51 -8.25
C ALA A 676 29.04 46.43 -9.56
N GLN A 677 29.50 47.58 -10.08
CA GLN A 677 30.39 47.65 -11.24
C GLN A 677 31.87 47.43 -10.88
N LYS A 678 32.23 47.32 -9.59
CA LYS A 678 33.60 47.29 -9.07
C LYS A 678 34.46 48.46 -9.58
N ILE A 679 33.88 49.66 -9.62
CA ILE A 679 34.57 50.90 -9.98
C ILE A 679 35.24 51.45 -8.72
N LEU A 680 36.52 51.76 -8.79
CA LEU A 680 37.26 52.40 -7.69
C LEU A 680 36.73 53.82 -7.48
N ARG A 681 36.31 54.13 -6.25
CA ARG A 681 35.83 55.47 -5.89
C ARG A 681 37.03 56.36 -5.60
N ASP A 682 37.09 57.52 -6.26
CA ASP A 682 38.08 58.55 -5.95
C ASP A 682 37.93 59.02 -4.49
N THR A 683 39.06 59.29 -3.84
CA THR A 683 39.09 59.90 -2.51
C THR A 683 38.43 61.28 -2.54
N PRO A 684 37.34 61.52 -1.77
CA PRO A 684 36.65 62.81 -1.81
C PRO A 684 37.56 63.91 -1.26
N LYS A 685 37.44 65.11 -1.84
CA LYS A 685 38.11 66.32 -1.33
C LYS A 685 37.64 66.63 0.10
N PRO A 686 38.47 67.27 0.96
CA PRO A 686 38.06 67.64 2.31
C PRO A 686 36.73 68.40 2.38
N GLU A 687 36.51 69.32 1.44
CA GLU A 687 35.27 70.12 1.33
C GLU A 687 34.01 69.27 1.09
N GLU A 688 34.13 68.11 0.43
CA GLU A 688 32.97 67.25 0.17
C GLU A 688 32.47 66.51 1.43
N ARG A 689 33.25 66.55 2.51
CA ARG A 689 32.96 65.86 3.77
C ARG A 689 32.15 66.69 4.75
N PHE A 690 31.87 67.97 4.47
CA PHE A 690 31.15 68.84 5.40
C PHE A 690 29.74 68.34 5.77
N TRP A 691 29.07 67.65 4.85
CA TRP A 691 27.76 67.02 5.08
C TRP A 691 27.84 65.62 5.70
N THR A 692 29.05 65.06 5.85
CA THR A 692 29.25 63.68 6.30
C THR A 692 29.28 63.62 7.81
N ALA A 693 28.47 62.71 8.37
CA ALA A 693 28.36 62.55 9.82
C ALA A 693 29.69 62.11 10.45
N PRO A 694 30.04 62.59 11.65
CA PRO A 694 31.35 62.35 12.26
C PRO A 694 31.61 60.87 12.56
N GLU A 695 30.59 60.05 12.77
CA GLU A 695 30.72 58.59 12.88
C GLU A 695 31.13 57.92 11.57
N LEU A 696 30.71 58.46 10.43
CA LEU A 696 31.13 57.95 9.12
C LEU A 696 32.57 58.37 8.81
N LEU A 697 32.99 59.57 9.23
CA LEU A 697 34.37 60.05 9.04
C LEU A 697 35.42 59.24 9.81
N ARG A 698 35.02 58.55 10.89
CA ARG A 698 35.91 57.71 11.70
C ARG A 698 36.11 56.31 11.12
N ASP A 699 35.24 55.87 10.20
CA ASP A 699 35.29 54.54 9.60
C ASP A 699 35.17 54.64 8.06
N PRO A 700 36.28 54.47 7.32
CA PRO A 700 36.29 54.52 5.85
C PRO A 700 35.35 53.53 5.17
N ALA A 701 35.05 52.39 5.80
CA ALA A 701 34.12 51.40 5.24
C ALA A 701 32.66 51.87 5.38
N LEU A 702 32.32 52.51 6.51
CA LEU A 702 31.02 53.13 6.71
C LEU A 702 30.86 54.42 5.88
N GLU A 703 31.91 55.22 5.69
CA GLU A 703 31.91 56.38 4.77
C GLU A 703 31.58 55.97 3.32
N ARG A 704 31.99 54.75 2.92
CA ARG A 704 31.70 54.23 1.58
C ARG A 704 30.22 53.90 1.39
N LYS A 705 29.58 53.29 2.39
CA LYS A 705 28.19 52.80 2.30
C LYS A 705 27.17 53.86 2.74
N GLY A 706 27.51 54.67 3.72
CA GLY A 706 26.56 55.53 4.43
C GLY A 706 25.70 54.75 5.41
N THR A 707 24.92 55.48 6.21
CA THR A 707 23.91 54.91 7.11
C THR A 707 22.65 55.79 7.11
N PHE A 708 21.50 55.22 7.47
CA PHE A 708 20.26 56.00 7.61
C PHE A 708 20.42 57.19 8.58
N ARG A 709 21.13 56.99 9.69
CA ARG A 709 21.41 58.05 10.67
C ARG A 709 22.37 59.10 10.11
N GLY A 710 23.35 58.68 9.32
CA GLY A 710 24.26 59.58 8.63
C GLY A 710 23.54 60.49 7.61
N ASP A 711 22.56 59.96 6.87
CA ASP A 711 21.72 60.77 5.99
C ASP A 711 20.92 61.83 6.76
N VAL A 712 20.39 61.49 7.94
CA VAL A 712 19.66 62.44 8.80
C VAL A 712 20.58 63.58 9.25
N TYR A 713 21.84 63.28 9.60
CA TYR A 713 22.84 64.32 9.88
C TYR A 713 23.07 65.24 8.67
N SER A 714 23.22 64.67 7.47
CA SER A 714 23.39 65.45 6.24
C SER A 714 22.21 66.37 5.96
N ILE A 715 20.97 65.93 6.23
CA ILE A 715 19.76 66.77 6.12
C ILE A 715 19.88 68.00 7.04
N SER A 716 20.35 67.83 8.28
CA SER A 716 20.51 68.94 9.22
C SER A 716 21.52 70.00 8.74
N ILE A 717 22.61 69.58 8.09
CA ILE A 717 23.57 70.50 7.49
C ILE A 717 22.94 71.27 6.31
N ILE A 718 22.18 70.58 5.45
CA ILE A 718 21.47 71.24 4.34
C ILE A 718 20.40 72.21 4.85
N MET A 719 19.69 71.87 5.93
CA MET A 719 18.75 72.78 6.59
C MET A 719 19.44 74.06 7.05
N GLN A 720 20.63 73.95 7.64
CA GLN A 720 21.43 75.11 8.03
C GLN A 720 21.82 75.97 6.82
N GLU A 721 22.28 75.35 5.72
CA GLU A 721 22.60 76.09 4.48
C GLU A 721 21.40 76.87 3.94
N VAL A 722 20.20 76.28 3.93
CA VAL A 722 18.98 76.93 3.42
C VAL A 722 18.50 78.06 4.34
N ILE A 723 18.53 77.83 5.66
CA ILE A 723 18.07 78.81 6.66
C ILE A 723 19.02 80.02 6.67
N CYS A 724 20.33 79.77 6.81
CA CYS A 724 21.37 80.80 6.88
C CYS A 724 21.72 81.40 5.51
N ARG A 725 21.32 80.75 4.42
CA ARG A 725 21.68 81.10 3.04
C ARG A 725 23.20 81.32 2.88
N SER A 726 23.98 80.37 3.39
CA SER A 726 25.44 80.44 3.39
C SER A 726 26.05 79.04 3.37
N ALA A 727 27.37 78.95 3.27
CA ALA A 727 28.09 77.68 3.24
C ALA A 727 27.88 76.86 4.54
N PRO A 728 28.10 75.53 4.49
CA PRO A 728 28.06 74.69 5.69
C PRO A 728 28.93 75.27 6.82
N TYR A 729 28.39 75.25 8.04
CA TYR A 729 29.09 75.74 9.24
C TYR A 729 29.47 77.23 9.25
N CYS A 730 28.82 78.08 8.45
CA CYS A 730 29.10 79.53 8.42
C CYS A 730 28.95 80.28 9.76
N MET A 731 28.34 79.66 10.78
CA MET A 731 28.19 80.23 12.13
C MET A 731 29.40 79.95 13.03
N LEU A 732 30.35 79.13 12.57
CA LEU A 732 31.59 78.80 13.28
C LEU A 732 32.73 79.53 12.57
N ASP A 733 33.37 80.49 13.25
CA ASP A 733 34.58 81.17 12.75
C ASP A 733 35.76 80.19 12.68
N MET A 734 35.81 79.37 11.63
CA MET A 734 36.89 78.41 11.37
C MET A 734 37.36 78.56 9.91
N PRO A 735 38.61 78.99 9.66
CA PRO A 735 39.17 79.05 8.32
C PRO A 735 39.38 77.64 7.74
N ALA A 736 39.19 77.52 6.42
CA ALA A 736 39.15 76.25 5.67
C ALA A 736 40.48 75.49 5.54
N ASP A 737 41.54 75.92 6.22
CA ASP A 737 42.87 75.30 6.17
C ASP A 737 43.43 75.11 7.58
N GLY A 738 43.38 73.86 8.06
CA GLY A 738 43.85 73.46 9.37
C GLY A 738 44.03 71.94 9.41
N GLY A 739 45.17 71.48 8.89
CA GLY A 739 45.50 70.08 8.68
C GLY A 739 45.43 69.20 9.92
N ILE A 740 44.98 67.97 9.71
CA ILE A 740 45.18 66.84 10.64
C ILE A 740 46.67 66.48 10.59
N GLY A 741 47.42 67.08 11.50
CA GLY A 741 48.81 66.78 11.77
C GLY A 741 49.03 66.76 13.27
N THR A 742 49.13 65.55 13.84
CA THR A 742 49.85 65.19 15.06
C THR A 742 49.68 66.09 16.30
N ARG A 743 48.98 65.57 17.31
CA ARG A 743 49.44 65.73 18.69
C ARG A 743 49.17 64.44 19.47
N ALA A 744 50.27 63.73 19.73
CA ALA A 744 50.35 62.64 20.67
C ALA A 744 50.22 63.17 22.12
N ASP A 745 49.75 62.28 22.98
CA ASP A 745 49.97 62.14 24.42
C ASP A 745 49.60 63.28 25.38
N GLY A 746 48.84 62.89 26.41
CA GLY A 746 48.47 63.74 27.54
C GLY A 746 47.44 63.06 28.43
N ASP A 747 47.90 62.07 29.19
CA ASP A 747 47.22 61.37 30.28
C ASP A 747 46.61 62.33 31.33
N ALA A 748 45.36 62.06 31.74
CA ALA A 748 44.80 62.47 33.03
C ALA A 748 43.46 61.76 33.25
N GLY A 749 43.48 60.72 34.08
CA GLY A 749 42.27 60.13 34.68
C GLY A 749 41.64 61.01 35.77
N ILE A 750 40.70 60.39 36.50
CA ILE A 750 39.85 60.92 37.60
C ILE A 750 38.59 61.60 37.04
N GLY A 751 37.35 61.22 37.35
CA GLY A 751 36.81 60.49 38.48
C GLY A 751 35.55 61.24 38.96
N GLY A 752 34.50 60.50 39.32
CA GLY A 752 33.52 60.98 40.31
C GLY A 752 32.33 61.83 39.85
N LYS A 753 31.19 61.16 39.69
CA LYS A 753 29.84 61.49 40.20
C LYS A 753 29.51 62.96 40.57
N ARG A 754 28.43 63.45 39.97
CA ARG A 754 27.23 64.11 40.58
C ARG A 754 26.16 64.05 39.47
N GLY A 755 24.95 63.50 39.61
CA GLY A 755 24.03 63.51 40.75
C GLY A 755 23.09 64.72 40.60
N TYR A 756 21.77 64.44 40.47
CA TYR A 756 20.62 65.36 40.38
C TYR A 756 20.34 65.93 38.97
N GLN A 757 19.12 66.04 38.46
CA GLN A 757 17.79 65.82 39.02
C GLN A 757 16.79 65.64 37.86
N SER A 758 15.77 64.82 38.09
CA SER A 758 14.54 64.80 37.31
C SER A 758 13.86 66.17 37.32
N GLN A 759 13.50 66.68 36.15
CA GLN A 759 12.23 67.36 35.91
C GLN A 759 11.98 67.39 34.40
N SER A 760 10.91 66.70 34.00
CA SER A 760 10.20 66.85 32.72
C SER A 760 9.67 68.30 32.58
N PRO A 761 9.20 68.74 31.40
CA PRO A 761 8.48 67.98 30.37
C PRO A 761 9.30 67.49 29.20
#